data_AF-A0A538FTZ9-F1
#
_entry.id   AF-A0A538FTZ9-F1
#
_cell.length_a   1.000
_cell.length_b   1.000
_cell.length_c   1.000
_cell.angle_alpha   90.00
_cell.angle_beta   90.00
_cell.angle_gamma   90.00
#
_symmetry.space_group_name_H-M   'P 1'
#
loop_
_entity.id
_entity.type
_entity.pdbx_description
1 polymer ?
#
loop_
_entity_poly.entity_id
_entity_poly.type
_entity_poly.pdbx_seq_one_letter_code
_entity_poly.pdbx_strand_id
1 'polypeptide(L)'
;MRELPTGTVTFLFTDIEGSTKLLYELGDAYAEALAEHRRLLRDAFARHDGVEFGTEGDAFFVVFAGAHDALAAAAEGQAALDGGPIKVRMGLHTGEPLLTEEGYVGLDVHRAARIAAAGHGGQVLVSQRTRELAGADGLNDLGEHRLKDLTASERIFQLGDREFAPLKTLHQTNLPVQPTPLIGREGELAEVLALIHAHRLVTLSGPGGSGKTRLALQAAAELVEEFRDGVWFVSLAALREENAVLPTIALTLGIGEPQTLEQHLEQTEALLLLDNFEQLLDAAPQVAELLRQAPGVKVLVTSRSPLHLAGEHEYPVPPLADDDAVELFVERVRAGKPSFEPDEHVGEICRRLDNLPLAVELAAARTNVLVPSQLLERLEQSLPLLSGGARDAPERQRTLRATIDWSYELLSDEEKQLFRRLAVFAGSFEIEAAEEVCEAGLDTLASLIDKSLLRQTADGRFFMLATIREYAAERYGEDAGAEHVLRRHAERTLRVAEDAKARHREGFDVLQAEHDNARAALDFLVDAGEAEAALRLALSFGDYWFVRGHAREGRRRIEAALAASEDAPAELRLQALTRVAGLARVVGDAEAGQRHASAAVVLARELGDDAALAAALRELGDAVVGTHDYERAFVLYEESLAIARAAGESTAATVTNLADVALAAGELERAIEYSRQAAELASGHSAETVRAIGAFNTASALIQLGREAEARPRLGRALETVVRLDYLELVGWCLVAAAALAEPSDSGAAALLLGAADSALEAVDVTLGPAEQRFRELTLSKLRDRCNPGDLEESLRLGRELPTDDAVSLARKYLD
;
A
#
# COMPACT_ATOMS: atom_id res chain seq x y z
N MET A 1 32.05 -41.98 -5.19
CA MET A 1 31.48 -40.62 -5.27
C MET A 1 30.40 -40.70 -6.33
N ARG A 2 29.12 -40.46 -5.99
CA ARG A 2 28.07 -40.39 -7.02
C ARG A 2 28.34 -39.13 -7.87
N GLU A 3 28.18 -39.22 -9.18
CA GLU A 3 28.32 -38.06 -10.08
C GLU A 3 27.19 -37.05 -9.77
N LEU A 4 27.51 -35.76 -9.82
CA LEU A 4 26.53 -34.69 -9.60
C LEU A 4 25.57 -34.59 -10.78
N PRO A 5 24.25 -34.45 -10.55
CA PRO A 5 23.27 -34.28 -11.62
C PRO A 5 23.54 -33.05 -12.50
N THR A 6 23.28 -33.11 -13.81
CA THR A 6 23.46 -31.98 -14.74
C THR A 6 22.16 -31.68 -15.51
N GLY A 7 21.97 -30.43 -15.93
CA GLY A 7 20.76 -29.98 -16.63
C GLY A 7 19.76 -29.36 -15.66
N THR A 8 18.47 -29.64 -15.85
CA THR A 8 17.43 -29.21 -14.90
C THR A 8 17.51 -30.08 -13.64
N VAL A 9 17.85 -29.48 -12.51
CA VAL A 9 18.05 -30.18 -11.22
C VAL A 9 17.27 -29.48 -10.12
N THR A 10 16.95 -30.22 -9.05
CA THR A 10 16.27 -29.68 -7.87
C THR A 10 17.22 -29.65 -6.69
N PHE A 11 17.37 -28.46 -6.11
CA PHE A 11 18.15 -28.23 -4.91
C PHE A 11 17.26 -28.30 -3.67
N LEU A 12 17.78 -28.92 -2.61
CA LEU A 12 17.20 -28.94 -1.28
C LEU A 12 18.22 -28.38 -0.30
N PHE A 13 17.86 -27.30 0.36
CA PHE A 13 18.62 -26.71 1.46
C PHE A 13 17.90 -26.94 2.79
N THR A 14 18.64 -27.22 3.85
CA THR A 14 18.11 -27.32 5.20
C THR A 14 18.79 -26.34 6.14
N ASP A 15 18.10 -25.93 7.20
CA ASP A 15 18.68 -25.15 8.30
C ASP A 15 18.00 -25.50 9.63
N ILE A 16 18.75 -25.54 10.73
CA ILE A 16 18.18 -25.83 12.06
C ILE A 16 17.69 -24.54 12.68
N GLU A 17 16.41 -24.51 13.04
CA GLU A 17 15.85 -23.34 13.71
C GLU A 17 16.42 -23.20 15.12
N GLY A 18 17.04 -22.05 15.41
CA GLY A 18 17.53 -21.72 16.74
C GLY A 18 18.71 -22.59 17.20
N SER A 19 19.56 -23.06 16.28
CA SER A 19 20.69 -23.97 16.58
C SER A 19 21.58 -23.50 17.75
N THR A 20 21.91 -22.21 17.82
CA THR A 20 22.67 -21.61 18.94
C THR A 20 21.93 -21.72 20.27
N LYS A 21 20.61 -21.54 20.28
CA LYS A 21 19.79 -21.65 21.50
C LYS A 21 19.67 -23.11 21.94
N LEU A 22 19.47 -24.04 21.00
CA LEU A 22 19.45 -25.47 21.25
C LEU A 22 20.76 -25.98 21.84
N LEU A 23 21.90 -25.43 21.43
CA LEU A 23 23.21 -25.76 22.00
C LEU A 23 23.27 -25.42 23.50
N TYR A 24 22.68 -24.30 23.92
CA TYR A 24 22.62 -23.92 25.34
C TYR A 24 21.58 -24.73 26.13
N GLU A 25 20.42 -25.02 25.55
CA GLU A 25 19.33 -25.75 26.23
C GLU A 25 19.62 -27.24 26.41
N LEU A 26 20.21 -27.88 25.41
CA LEU A 26 20.52 -29.31 25.44
C LEU A 26 21.91 -29.60 26.01
N GLY A 27 22.82 -28.62 26.03
CA GLY A 27 24.18 -28.78 26.55
C GLY A 27 24.89 -29.99 25.93
N ASP A 28 25.40 -30.89 26.78
CA ASP A 28 26.12 -32.09 26.36
C ASP A 28 25.27 -33.06 25.48
N ALA A 29 23.94 -33.02 25.60
CA ALA A 29 23.03 -33.85 24.79
C ALA A 29 22.84 -33.33 23.35
N TYR A 30 23.28 -32.11 23.04
CA TYR A 30 23.16 -31.54 21.68
C TYR A 30 23.95 -32.34 20.64
N ALA A 31 25.13 -32.85 21.00
CA ALA A 31 25.98 -33.60 20.07
C ALA A 31 25.33 -34.92 19.62
N GLU A 32 24.67 -35.63 20.54
CA GLU A 32 23.94 -36.87 20.24
C GLU A 32 22.68 -36.58 19.40
N ALA A 33 21.93 -35.53 19.77
CA ALA A 33 20.74 -35.10 19.02
C ALA A 33 21.10 -34.69 17.57
N LEU A 34 22.20 -33.94 17.39
CA LEU A 34 22.67 -33.53 16.07
C LEU A 34 23.18 -34.72 15.24
N ALA A 35 23.83 -35.70 15.87
CA ALA A 35 24.28 -36.92 15.18
C ALA A 35 23.11 -37.75 14.67
N GLU A 36 22.07 -37.93 15.50
CA GLU A 36 20.85 -38.66 15.10
C GLU A 36 20.06 -37.90 14.04
N HIS A 37 19.92 -36.58 14.17
CA HIS A 37 19.33 -35.71 13.15
C HIS A 37 20.01 -35.87 11.79
N ARG A 38 21.35 -35.80 11.74
CA ARG A 38 22.12 -35.97 10.50
C ARG A 38 21.96 -37.37 9.90
N ARG A 39 21.87 -38.42 10.75
CA ARG A 39 21.64 -39.79 10.30
C ARG A 39 20.27 -39.92 9.62
N LEU A 40 19.22 -39.41 10.26
CA LEU A 40 17.85 -39.48 9.73
C LEU A 40 17.69 -38.75 8.40
N LEU A 41 18.25 -37.53 8.28
CA LEU A 41 18.21 -36.78 7.03
C LEU A 41 19.00 -37.46 5.90
N ARG A 42 20.22 -37.96 6.17
CA ARG A 42 21.00 -38.70 5.16
C ARG A 42 20.28 -39.95 4.69
N ASP A 43 19.68 -40.70 5.62
CA ASP A 43 18.93 -41.91 5.29
C ASP A 43 17.68 -41.59 4.45
N ALA A 44 17.01 -40.46 4.69
CA ALA A 44 15.88 -40.00 3.87
C ALA A 44 16.34 -39.56 2.48
N PHE A 45 17.32 -38.67 2.40
CA PHE A 45 17.81 -38.14 1.13
C PHE A 45 18.41 -39.22 0.23
N ALA A 46 19.17 -40.17 0.79
CA ALA A 46 19.77 -41.26 0.02
C ALA A 46 18.74 -42.26 -0.54
N ARG A 47 17.59 -42.44 0.12
CA ARG A 47 16.50 -43.32 -0.34
C ARG A 47 15.78 -42.79 -1.58
N HIS A 48 15.81 -41.48 -1.78
CA HIS A 48 15.23 -40.77 -2.93
C HIS A 48 16.32 -40.27 -3.89
N ASP A 49 17.45 -40.97 -3.94
CA ASP A 49 18.58 -40.71 -4.84
C ASP A 49 19.19 -39.29 -4.77
N GLY A 50 19.02 -38.61 -3.64
CA GLY A 50 19.69 -37.34 -3.35
C GLY A 50 21.20 -37.49 -3.26
N VAL A 51 21.93 -36.53 -3.84
CA VAL A 51 23.38 -36.44 -3.74
C VAL A 51 23.74 -35.28 -2.82
N GLU A 52 24.31 -35.58 -1.65
CA GLU A 52 24.82 -34.57 -0.70
C GLU A 52 26.01 -33.85 -1.36
N PHE A 53 25.81 -32.57 -1.70
CA PHE A 53 26.84 -31.72 -2.29
C PHE A 53 27.77 -31.16 -1.20
N GLY A 54 27.21 -30.83 -0.03
CA GLY A 54 27.98 -30.37 1.11
C GLY A 54 27.14 -30.20 2.38
N THR A 55 27.85 -29.97 3.49
CA THR A 55 27.26 -29.52 4.76
C THR A 55 28.04 -28.30 5.25
N GLU A 56 27.32 -27.26 5.66
CA GLU A 56 27.91 -26.06 6.25
C GLU A 56 27.31 -25.87 7.64
N GLY A 57 28.12 -26.11 8.67
CA GLY A 57 27.62 -26.21 10.04
C GLY A 57 26.65 -27.40 10.19
N ASP A 58 25.38 -27.09 10.43
CA ASP A 58 24.26 -28.01 10.62
C ASP A 58 23.28 -28.06 9.43
N ALA A 59 23.51 -27.26 8.40
CA ALA A 59 22.76 -27.26 7.15
C ALA A 59 23.22 -28.37 6.19
N PHE A 60 22.27 -28.94 5.45
CA PHE A 60 22.51 -29.83 4.31
C PHE A 60 22.23 -29.10 3.01
N PHE A 61 23.11 -29.31 2.02
CA PHE A 61 22.85 -28.98 0.63
C PHE A 61 22.85 -30.26 -0.20
N VAL A 62 21.67 -30.61 -0.73
CA VAL A 62 21.42 -31.86 -1.47
C VAL A 62 20.85 -31.55 -2.84
N VAL A 63 21.29 -32.30 -3.84
CA VAL A 63 20.83 -32.14 -5.23
C VAL A 63 20.16 -33.42 -5.74
N PHE A 64 19.04 -33.25 -6.44
CA PHE A 64 18.24 -34.30 -7.04
C PHE A 64 18.11 -34.09 -8.55
N ALA A 65 18.02 -35.20 -9.30
CA ALA A 65 17.77 -35.14 -10.74
C ALA A 65 16.33 -34.71 -11.11
N GLY A 66 15.39 -34.75 -10.15
CA GLY A 66 13.99 -34.41 -10.39
C GLY A 66 13.29 -33.83 -9.15
N ALA A 67 12.28 -32.99 -9.40
CA ALA A 67 11.53 -32.27 -8.37
C ALA A 67 10.66 -33.18 -7.48
N HIS A 68 10.12 -34.26 -8.05
CA HIS A 68 9.30 -35.23 -7.32
C HIS A 68 10.11 -35.93 -6.21
N ASP A 69 11.31 -36.40 -6.53
CA ASP A 69 12.16 -37.13 -5.58
C ASP A 69 12.67 -36.21 -4.47
N ALA A 70 13.02 -34.96 -4.80
CA ALA A 70 13.39 -33.96 -3.81
C ALA A 70 12.26 -33.68 -2.81
N LEU A 71 11.02 -33.56 -3.31
CA LEU A 71 9.85 -33.30 -2.47
C LEU A 71 9.52 -34.51 -1.57
N ALA A 72 9.59 -35.73 -2.11
CA ALA A 72 9.41 -36.96 -1.35
C ALA A 72 10.48 -37.12 -0.26
N ALA A 73 11.73 -36.78 -0.57
CA ALA A 73 12.83 -36.79 0.38
C ALA A 73 12.65 -35.77 1.51
N ALA A 74 12.18 -34.56 1.19
CA ALA A 74 11.86 -33.53 2.17
C ALA A 74 10.72 -33.96 3.10
N ALA A 75 9.65 -34.53 2.54
CA ALA A 75 8.52 -35.06 3.30
C ALA A 75 8.95 -36.14 4.30
N GLU A 76 9.72 -37.11 3.81
CA GLU A 76 10.21 -38.23 4.61
C GLU A 76 11.23 -37.77 5.66
N GLY A 77 12.08 -36.80 5.32
CA GLY A 77 13.02 -36.18 6.22
C GLY A 77 12.31 -35.46 7.38
N GLN A 78 11.27 -34.66 7.09
CA GLN A 78 10.48 -34.03 8.14
C GLN A 78 9.75 -35.04 9.02
N ALA A 79 9.15 -36.08 8.42
CA ALA A 79 8.47 -37.12 9.18
C ALA A 79 9.43 -37.90 10.10
N ALA A 80 10.66 -38.16 9.64
CA ALA A 80 11.68 -38.83 10.43
C ALA A 80 12.16 -38.00 11.62
N LEU A 81 12.11 -36.67 11.51
CA LEU A 81 12.48 -35.74 12.58
C LEU A 81 11.30 -35.40 13.52
N ASP A 82 10.10 -35.89 13.23
CA ASP A 82 8.94 -35.57 14.03
C ASP A 82 9.06 -36.17 15.46
N GLY A 83 8.65 -35.40 16.46
CA GLY A 83 8.84 -35.75 17.87
C GLY A 83 10.27 -35.55 18.45
N GLY A 84 11.28 -35.23 17.63
CA GLY A 84 12.63 -34.88 18.10
C GLY A 84 12.79 -33.42 18.57
N PRO A 85 13.85 -33.09 19.34
CA PRO A 85 14.09 -31.74 19.87
C PRO A 85 14.62 -30.74 18.83
N ILE A 86 15.14 -31.24 17.69
CA ILE A 86 15.67 -30.41 16.61
C ILE A 86 14.58 -30.22 15.55
N LYS A 87 14.26 -28.96 15.23
CA LYS A 87 13.33 -28.61 14.15
C LYS A 87 14.10 -27.99 12.99
N VAL A 88 13.80 -28.46 11.78
CA VAL A 88 14.56 -28.10 10.58
C VAL A 88 13.62 -27.48 9.56
N ARG A 89 14.02 -26.35 9.00
CA ARG A 89 13.37 -25.73 7.85
C ARG A 89 14.04 -26.20 6.57
N MET A 90 13.25 -26.47 5.53
CA MET A 90 13.75 -26.92 4.24
C MET A 90 13.22 -26.03 3.11
N GLY A 91 14.06 -25.77 2.11
CA GLY A 91 13.69 -25.01 0.91
C GLY A 91 14.10 -25.74 -0.36
N LEU A 92 13.18 -25.82 -1.31
CA LEU A 92 13.36 -26.50 -2.59
C LEU A 92 13.20 -25.54 -3.77
N HIS A 93 14.13 -25.62 -4.71
CA HIS A 93 14.06 -24.89 -5.98
C HIS A 93 14.61 -25.73 -7.13
N THR A 94 13.96 -25.65 -8.29
CA THR A 94 14.34 -26.36 -9.52
C THR A 94 14.84 -25.35 -10.54
N GLY A 95 16.07 -25.55 -11.01
CA GLY A 95 16.76 -24.64 -11.92
C GLY A 95 17.73 -25.35 -12.86
N GLU A 96 18.47 -24.57 -13.64
CA GLU A 96 19.46 -25.04 -14.61
C GLU A 96 20.83 -24.40 -14.33
N PRO A 97 21.47 -24.77 -13.21
CA PRO A 97 22.74 -24.21 -12.78
C PRO A 97 23.88 -24.61 -13.72
N LEU A 98 24.93 -23.79 -13.77
CA LEU A 98 26.18 -24.17 -14.43
C LEU A 98 27.00 -25.06 -13.47
N LEU A 99 27.28 -26.31 -13.86
CA LEU A 99 28.21 -27.17 -13.12
C LEU A 99 29.66 -26.89 -13.56
N THR A 100 30.51 -26.50 -12.61
CA THR A 100 31.94 -26.23 -12.79
C THR A 100 32.80 -27.25 -12.02
N GLU A 101 34.13 -27.21 -12.16
CA GLU A 101 35.04 -28.04 -11.36
C GLU A 101 34.93 -27.76 -9.85
N GLU A 102 34.47 -26.56 -9.46
CA GLU A 102 34.25 -26.13 -8.07
C GLU A 102 32.80 -26.37 -7.59
N GLY A 103 31.92 -26.86 -8.47
CA GLY A 103 30.52 -27.18 -8.16
C GLY A 103 29.48 -26.33 -8.91
N TYR A 104 28.25 -26.27 -8.39
CA TYR A 104 27.16 -25.52 -9.01
C TYR A 104 27.33 -24.01 -8.83
N VAL A 105 27.25 -23.28 -9.93
CA VAL A 105 27.29 -21.81 -10.00
C VAL A 105 26.03 -21.32 -10.68
N GLY A 106 25.35 -20.36 -10.06
CA GLY A 106 24.14 -19.75 -10.60
C GLY A 106 23.17 -19.29 -9.52
N LEU A 107 22.24 -18.40 -9.92
CA LEU A 107 21.24 -17.82 -9.02
C LEU A 107 20.32 -18.88 -8.38
N ASP A 108 20.11 -20.01 -9.07
CA ASP A 108 19.23 -21.10 -8.64
C ASP A 108 19.67 -21.73 -7.30
N VAL A 109 20.98 -21.80 -7.04
CA VAL A 109 21.53 -22.31 -5.77
C VAL A 109 21.16 -21.37 -4.63
N HIS A 110 21.39 -20.06 -4.82
CA HIS A 110 21.05 -19.04 -3.84
C HIS A 110 19.55 -18.99 -3.58
N ARG A 111 18.72 -19.15 -4.63
CA ARG A 111 17.27 -19.15 -4.52
C ARG A 111 16.76 -20.26 -3.61
N ALA A 112 17.25 -21.48 -3.75
CA ALA A 112 16.88 -22.60 -2.87
C ALA A 112 17.21 -22.32 -1.38
N ALA A 113 18.40 -21.77 -1.12
CA ALA A 113 18.83 -21.40 0.23
C ALA A 113 17.96 -20.26 0.82
N ARG A 114 17.57 -19.28 0.01
CA ARG A 114 16.71 -18.17 0.44
C ARG A 114 15.27 -18.61 0.71
N ILE A 115 14.75 -19.55 -0.07
CA ILE A 115 13.46 -20.19 0.21
C ILE A 115 13.52 -20.93 1.56
N ALA A 116 14.59 -21.69 1.83
CA ALA A 116 14.75 -22.37 3.12
C ALA A 116 14.80 -21.38 4.29
N ALA A 117 15.53 -20.27 4.13
CA ALA A 117 15.72 -19.26 5.16
C ALA A 117 14.44 -18.48 5.51
N ALA A 118 13.48 -18.37 4.59
CA ALA A 118 12.20 -17.72 4.83
C ALA A 118 11.26 -18.54 5.73
N GLY A 119 11.48 -19.86 5.84
CA GLY A 119 10.64 -20.76 6.60
C GLY A 119 10.98 -20.88 8.09
N HIS A 120 10.16 -21.65 8.78
CA HIS A 120 10.24 -21.98 10.21
C HIS A 120 10.59 -23.46 10.43
N GLY A 121 11.02 -23.82 11.63
CA GLY A 121 11.42 -25.19 11.96
C GLY A 121 10.26 -26.18 11.78
N GLY A 122 10.51 -27.23 10.99
CA GLY A 122 9.50 -28.23 10.60
C GLY A 122 8.77 -27.91 9.30
N GLN A 123 9.05 -26.77 8.67
CA GLN A 123 8.42 -26.33 7.42
C GLN A 123 9.24 -26.76 6.20
N VAL A 124 8.55 -27.06 5.10
CA VAL A 124 9.16 -27.33 3.78
C VAL A 124 8.54 -26.37 2.78
N LEU A 125 9.38 -25.50 2.22
CA LEU A 125 8.99 -24.48 1.26
C LEU A 125 9.50 -24.82 -0.13
N VAL A 126 8.70 -24.48 -1.13
CA VAL A 126 8.87 -24.93 -2.51
C VAL A 126 8.61 -23.76 -3.45
N SER A 127 9.50 -23.55 -4.40
CA SER A 127 9.33 -22.54 -5.44
C SER A 127 8.25 -22.93 -6.46
N GLN A 128 7.69 -21.97 -7.19
CA GLN A 128 6.69 -22.24 -8.23
C GLN A 128 7.15 -23.25 -9.27
N ARG A 129 8.37 -23.07 -9.79
CA ARG A 129 8.96 -23.98 -10.78
C ARG A 129 9.11 -25.41 -10.25
N THR A 130 9.45 -25.58 -8.97
CA THR A 130 9.51 -26.91 -8.35
C THR A 130 8.13 -27.55 -8.22
N ARG A 131 7.11 -26.77 -7.82
CA ARG A 131 5.72 -27.25 -7.78
C ARG A 131 5.25 -27.74 -9.15
N GLU A 132 5.44 -26.94 -10.20
CA GLU A 132 5.01 -27.27 -11.56
C GLU A 132 5.63 -28.56 -12.08
N LEU A 133 6.92 -28.79 -11.79
CA LEU A 133 7.66 -29.97 -12.23
C LEU A 133 7.45 -31.21 -11.33
N ALA A 134 7.12 -31.02 -10.06
CA ALA A 134 6.83 -32.13 -9.15
C ALA A 134 5.43 -32.73 -9.39
N GLY A 135 4.48 -31.95 -9.91
CA GLY A 135 3.12 -32.40 -10.19
C GLY A 135 2.36 -32.91 -8.95
N ALA A 136 2.72 -32.40 -7.76
CA ALA A 136 2.26 -32.92 -6.49
C ALA A 136 0.96 -32.27 -5.99
N ASP A 137 0.02 -33.11 -5.52
CA ASP A 137 -1.11 -32.70 -4.69
C ASP A 137 -0.65 -32.50 -3.23
N GLY A 138 -1.19 -31.52 -2.50
CA GLY A 138 -0.82 -31.23 -1.09
C GLY A 138 0.23 -30.14 -0.89
N LEU A 139 0.41 -29.25 -1.89
CA LEU A 139 1.18 -28.01 -1.76
C LEU A 139 0.26 -26.81 -1.56
N ASN A 140 0.28 -26.23 -0.36
CA ASN A 140 -0.49 -25.04 0.00
C ASN A 140 0.18 -23.79 -0.54
N ASP A 141 -0.59 -22.94 -1.20
CA ASP A 141 -0.09 -21.69 -1.77
C ASP A 141 0.00 -20.64 -0.66
N LEU A 142 1.22 -20.14 -0.42
CA LEU A 142 1.46 -19.08 0.55
C LEU A 142 1.48 -17.68 -0.09
N GLY A 143 1.33 -17.60 -1.41
CA GLY A 143 1.32 -16.34 -2.15
C GLY A 143 2.72 -15.90 -2.61
N GLU A 144 2.81 -14.64 -3.05
CA GLU A 144 4.04 -14.05 -3.57
C GLU A 144 4.85 -13.39 -2.46
N HIS A 145 6.15 -13.70 -2.42
CA HIS A 145 7.07 -13.19 -1.41
C HIS A 145 8.36 -12.66 -2.02
N ARG A 146 8.87 -11.56 -1.46
CA ARG A 146 10.22 -11.07 -1.77
C ARG A 146 11.23 -11.67 -0.80
N LEU A 147 12.19 -12.41 -1.35
CA LEU A 147 13.24 -13.09 -0.61
C LEU A 147 14.54 -12.29 -0.72
N LYS A 148 15.34 -12.29 0.35
CA LYS A 148 16.63 -11.60 0.43
C LYS A 148 17.53 -11.88 -0.79
N ASP A 149 18.13 -10.83 -1.34
CA ASP A 149 19.02 -10.83 -2.52
C ASP A 149 18.39 -11.30 -3.84
N LEU A 150 17.06 -11.49 -3.88
CA LEU A 150 16.31 -11.77 -5.12
C LEU A 150 15.45 -10.55 -5.48
N THR A 151 15.64 -10.03 -6.69
CA THR A 151 14.97 -8.80 -7.17
C THR A 151 13.52 -9.01 -7.60
N ALA A 152 13.14 -10.25 -7.91
CA ALA A 152 11.78 -10.63 -8.30
C ALA A 152 11.04 -11.31 -7.14
N SER A 153 9.73 -11.06 -7.03
CA SER A 153 8.86 -11.83 -6.14
C SER A 153 8.83 -13.30 -6.57
N GLU A 154 8.88 -14.22 -5.61
CA GLU A 154 8.75 -15.66 -5.84
C GLU A 154 7.44 -16.13 -5.19
N ARG A 155 6.62 -16.88 -5.93
CA ARG A 155 5.44 -17.53 -5.36
C ARG A 155 5.86 -18.78 -4.61
N ILE A 156 5.58 -18.82 -3.31
CA ILE A 156 6.05 -19.86 -2.41
C ILE A 156 4.91 -20.80 -2.05
N PHE A 157 5.22 -22.10 -2.04
CA PHE A 157 4.31 -23.15 -1.65
C PHE A 157 4.85 -23.91 -0.45
N GLN A 158 3.95 -24.42 0.39
CA GLN A 158 4.29 -25.25 1.53
C GLN A 158 3.84 -26.68 1.32
N LEU A 159 4.70 -27.64 1.66
CA LEU A 159 4.30 -29.04 1.71
C LEU A 159 3.54 -29.38 3.01
N GLY A 160 2.31 -29.86 2.85
CA GLY A 160 1.44 -30.29 3.94
C GLY A 160 0.64 -29.15 4.61
N ASP A 161 -0.32 -29.55 5.44
CA ASP A 161 -1.38 -28.69 5.97
C ASP A 161 -1.11 -28.14 7.39
N ARG A 162 0.13 -28.26 7.86
CA ARG A 162 0.51 -27.71 9.16
C ARG A 162 0.62 -26.19 9.07
N GLU A 163 -0.04 -25.46 9.95
CA GLU A 163 0.08 -24.01 10.00
C GLU A 163 1.42 -23.58 10.62
N PHE A 164 2.02 -22.55 10.04
CA PHE A 164 3.22 -21.86 10.53
C PHE A 164 2.95 -20.36 10.55
N ALA A 165 3.75 -19.61 11.32
CA ALA A 165 3.73 -18.16 11.27
C ALA A 165 4.06 -17.65 9.85
N PRO A 166 3.72 -16.38 9.50
CA PRO A 166 4.07 -15.79 8.22
C PRO A 166 5.56 -15.96 7.88
N LEU A 167 5.86 -16.12 6.59
CA LEU A 167 7.24 -16.28 6.14
C LEU A 167 8.09 -15.06 6.55
N LYS A 168 9.36 -15.30 6.89
CA LYS A 168 10.33 -14.25 7.17
C LYS A 168 10.80 -13.62 5.86
N THR A 169 9.91 -12.85 5.23
CA THR A 169 10.09 -12.20 3.93
C THR A 169 10.14 -10.68 4.10
N LEU A 170 10.63 -9.97 3.09
CA LEU A 170 10.74 -8.51 3.14
C LEU A 170 9.33 -7.87 3.11
N HIS A 171 8.80 -7.46 4.26
CA HIS A 171 7.64 -6.56 4.41
C HIS A 171 7.98 -5.65 5.62
N GLN A 172 8.06 -4.32 5.56
CA GLN A 172 7.01 -3.35 5.20
C GLN A 172 7.63 -2.10 4.54
N THR A 173 7.52 -1.98 3.21
CA THR A 173 7.98 -0.79 2.50
C THR A 173 7.30 -0.61 1.15
N ASN A 174 7.08 0.63 0.74
CA ASN A 174 6.58 1.03 -0.58
C ASN A 174 7.64 1.82 -1.38
N LEU A 175 8.92 1.74 -1.01
CA LEU A 175 9.99 2.50 -1.67
C LEU A 175 10.03 2.21 -3.19
N PRO A 176 10.03 3.25 -4.04
CA PRO A 176 10.21 3.10 -5.48
C PRO A 176 11.54 2.43 -5.84
N VAL A 177 11.49 1.43 -6.73
CA VAL A 177 12.68 0.79 -7.28
C VAL A 177 13.49 1.81 -8.08
N GLN A 178 14.77 1.97 -7.74
CA GLN A 178 15.68 2.80 -8.52
C GLN A 178 16.19 1.99 -9.72
N PRO A 179 15.93 2.43 -10.98
CA PRO A 179 16.28 1.65 -12.17
C PRO A 179 17.79 1.63 -12.45
N THR A 180 18.56 2.52 -11.81
CA THR A 180 20.01 2.61 -11.98
C THR A 180 20.68 2.90 -10.64
N PRO A 181 21.92 2.40 -10.41
CA PRO A 181 22.64 2.58 -9.15
C PRO A 181 22.90 4.06 -8.83
N LEU A 182 23.04 4.36 -7.54
CA LEU A 182 23.50 5.66 -7.06
C LEU A 182 25.02 5.76 -7.28
N ILE A 183 25.48 6.77 -8.02
CA ILE A 183 26.89 6.95 -8.41
C ILE A 183 27.49 8.11 -7.61
N GLY A 184 28.68 7.89 -7.02
CA GLY A 184 29.53 8.94 -6.45
C GLY A 184 28.89 9.69 -5.29
N ARG A 185 28.22 8.95 -4.40
CA ARG A 185 27.49 9.49 -3.23
C ARG A 185 27.63 8.62 -1.99
N GLU A 186 28.63 7.76 -1.96
CA GLU A 186 28.88 6.82 -0.86
C GLU A 186 29.18 7.57 0.44
N GLY A 187 29.89 8.71 0.34
CA GLY A 187 30.17 9.58 1.47
C GLY A 187 28.92 10.25 2.02
N GLU A 188 28.14 10.90 1.16
CA GLU A 188 26.90 11.56 1.55
C GLU A 188 25.84 10.57 2.06
N LEU A 189 25.78 9.37 1.48
CA LEU A 189 24.92 8.29 1.97
C LEU A 189 25.30 7.91 3.40
N ALA A 190 26.60 7.69 3.68
CA ALA A 190 27.07 7.38 5.02
C ALA A 190 26.79 8.52 6.03
N GLU A 191 26.94 9.77 5.61
CA GLU A 191 26.62 10.94 6.43
C GLU A 191 25.12 11.04 6.73
N VAL A 192 24.25 10.84 5.72
CA VAL A 192 22.80 10.86 5.89
C VAL A 192 22.33 9.71 6.80
N LEU A 193 22.87 8.50 6.62
CA LEU A 193 22.58 7.36 7.52
C LEU A 193 22.96 7.70 8.97
N ALA A 194 24.16 8.26 9.19
CA ALA A 194 24.59 8.67 10.52
C ALA A 194 23.68 9.75 11.13
N LEU A 195 23.20 10.70 10.32
CA LEU A 195 22.24 11.72 10.77
C LEU A 195 20.88 11.12 11.13
N ILE A 196 20.36 10.20 10.32
CA ILE A 196 19.10 9.51 10.61
C ILE A 196 19.25 8.67 11.88
N HIS A 197 20.40 8.04 12.12
CA HIS A 197 20.66 7.33 13.38
C HIS A 197 20.64 8.29 14.59
N ALA A 198 21.24 9.48 14.46
CA ALA A 198 21.38 10.45 15.55
C ALA A 198 20.14 11.34 15.79
N HIS A 199 19.30 11.57 14.78
CA HIS A 199 18.24 12.57 14.80
C HIS A 199 16.90 12.02 14.31
N ARG A 200 15.81 12.62 14.78
CA ARG A 200 14.44 12.19 14.42
C ARG A 200 13.85 12.94 13.22
N LEU A 201 14.40 14.11 12.89
CA LEU A 201 14.03 14.88 11.72
C LEU A 201 15.30 15.27 10.97
N VAL A 202 15.46 14.71 9.78
CA VAL A 202 16.55 15.06 8.86
C VAL A 202 15.94 15.62 7.60
N THR A 203 16.35 16.83 7.22
CA THR A 203 15.90 17.45 5.96
C THR A 203 17.06 17.50 4.99
N LEU A 204 16.95 16.76 3.89
CA LEU A 204 17.83 16.93 2.74
C LEU A 204 17.39 18.19 2.00
N SER A 205 18.18 19.25 2.13
CA SER A 205 17.92 20.52 1.46
C SER A 205 18.81 20.68 0.24
N GLY A 206 18.34 21.44 -0.75
CA GLY A 206 19.16 21.74 -1.93
C GLY A 206 18.34 22.08 -3.16
N PRO A 207 18.96 22.69 -4.18
CA PRO A 207 18.28 23.07 -5.40
C PRO A 207 17.64 21.87 -6.11
N GLY A 208 16.66 22.12 -6.98
CA GLY A 208 16.12 21.06 -7.86
C GLY A 208 17.25 20.37 -8.62
N GLY A 209 17.10 19.06 -8.89
CA GLY A 209 18.07 18.28 -9.68
C GLY A 209 19.39 17.92 -9.01
N SER A 210 19.59 18.28 -7.73
CA SER A 210 20.76 17.89 -6.91
C SER A 210 20.82 16.41 -6.53
N GLY A 211 19.72 15.67 -6.73
CA GLY A 211 19.64 14.23 -6.43
C GLY A 211 19.07 13.87 -5.04
N LYS A 212 18.49 14.84 -4.31
CA LYS A 212 17.91 14.64 -2.96
C LYS A 212 17.01 13.41 -2.85
N THR A 213 16.02 13.29 -3.75
CA THR A 213 15.09 12.16 -3.77
C THR A 213 15.81 10.83 -3.97
N ARG A 214 16.83 10.78 -4.85
CA ARG A 214 17.60 9.56 -5.09
C ARG A 214 18.47 9.18 -3.89
N LEU A 215 19.15 10.16 -3.29
CA LEU A 215 19.94 9.95 -2.07
C LEU A 215 19.05 9.51 -0.90
N ALA A 216 17.89 10.14 -0.72
CA ALA A 216 16.93 9.80 0.31
C ALA A 216 16.34 8.41 0.12
N LEU A 217 15.98 8.03 -1.11
CA LEU A 217 15.48 6.70 -1.44
C LEU A 217 16.53 5.61 -1.21
N GLN A 218 17.80 5.88 -1.55
CA GLN A 218 18.88 4.95 -1.25
C GLN A 218 19.08 4.82 0.26
N ALA A 219 19.15 5.94 1.00
CA ALA A 219 19.29 5.92 2.46
C ALA A 219 18.12 5.17 3.13
N ALA A 220 16.90 5.43 2.67
CA ALA A 220 15.70 4.74 3.15
C ALA A 220 15.76 3.24 2.84
N ALA A 221 16.28 2.84 1.68
CA ALA A 221 16.43 1.44 1.29
C ALA A 221 17.44 0.69 2.17
N GLU A 222 18.57 1.31 2.54
CA GLU A 222 19.56 0.74 3.46
C GLU A 222 19.00 0.54 4.89
N LEU A 223 17.98 1.34 5.25
CA LEU A 223 17.39 1.34 6.58
C LEU A 223 16.15 0.42 6.71
N VAL A 224 15.72 -0.25 5.64
CA VAL A 224 14.50 -1.09 5.64
C VAL A 224 14.54 -2.18 6.72
N GLU A 225 15.72 -2.73 7.02
CA GLU A 225 15.87 -3.77 8.05
C GLU A 225 15.96 -3.22 9.48
N GLU A 226 16.15 -1.90 9.66
CA GLU A 226 16.35 -1.27 10.97
C GLU A 226 15.06 -0.81 11.64
N PHE A 227 14.01 -0.53 10.86
CA PHE A 227 12.73 -0.03 11.37
C PHE A 227 11.70 -1.17 11.43
N ARG A 228 11.28 -1.54 12.65
CA ARG A 228 10.35 -2.65 12.91
C ARG A 228 9.03 -2.50 12.15
N ASP A 229 8.53 -1.27 12.06
CA ASP A 229 7.25 -0.92 11.42
C ASP A 229 7.44 -0.27 10.04
N GLY A 230 8.62 -0.51 9.45
CA GLY A 230 8.86 -0.26 8.04
C GLY A 230 9.38 1.12 7.65
N VAL A 231 9.59 1.26 6.35
CA VAL A 231 10.10 2.46 5.71
C VAL A 231 9.19 2.88 4.57
N TRP A 232 8.67 4.10 4.64
CA TRP A 232 7.52 4.52 3.85
C TRP A 232 7.84 5.78 3.04
N PHE A 233 7.72 5.68 1.72
CA PHE A 233 7.81 6.78 0.77
C PHE A 233 6.45 7.46 0.60
N VAL A 234 6.40 8.74 0.95
CA VAL A 234 5.23 9.60 0.82
C VAL A 234 5.55 10.67 -0.22
N SER A 235 5.01 10.52 -1.43
CA SER A 235 5.14 11.53 -2.49
C SER A 235 4.18 12.68 -2.23
N LEU A 236 4.70 13.90 -2.03
CA LEU A 236 3.88 15.11 -1.87
C LEU A 236 3.82 15.94 -3.15
N ALA A 237 4.39 15.45 -4.25
CA ALA A 237 4.54 16.21 -5.49
C ALA A 237 3.22 16.61 -6.17
N ALA A 238 2.12 15.91 -5.89
CA ALA A 238 0.80 16.22 -6.45
C ALA A 238 -0.06 17.11 -5.54
N LEU A 239 0.37 17.36 -4.30
CA LEU A 239 -0.43 18.09 -3.31
C LEU A 239 -0.20 19.60 -3.41
N ARG A 240 -1.27 20.36 -3.19
CA ARG A 240 -1.23 21.83 -3.10
C ARG A 240 -1.77 22.38 -1.78
N GLU A 241 -2.47 21.56 -1.00
CA GLU A 241 -3.13 21.97 0.24
C GLU A 241 -2.40 21.41 1.46
N GLU A 242 -2.15 22.26 2.45
CA GLU A 242 -1.44 21.91 3.69
C GLU A 242 -2.15 20.81 4.49
N ASN A 243 -3.48 20.81 4.49
CA ASN A 243 -4.32 19.87 5.23
C ASN A 243 -4.31 18.45 4.62
N ALA A 244 -3.70 18.25 3.44
CA ALA A 244 -3.62 16.98 2.74
C ALA A 244 -2.37 16.16 3.12
N VAL A 245 -1.40 16.75 3.82
CA VAL A 245 -0.13 16.09 4.19
C VAL A 245 -0.36 14.90 5.13
N LEU A 246 -0.97 15.13 6.30
CA LEU A 246 -1.24 14.04 7.25
C LEU A 246 -2.17 12.95 6.66
N PRO A 247 -3.26 13.27 5.93
CA PRO A 247 -4.04 12.25 5.23
C PRO A 247 -3.23 11.41 4.24
N THR A 248 -2.27 12.01 3.53
CA THR A 248 -1.43 11.29 2.56
C THR A 248 -0.40 10.39 3.26
N ILE A 249 0.14 10.83 4.39
CA ILE A 249 0.99 9.99 5.25
C ILE A 249 0.18 8.80 5.78
N ALA A 250 -0.99 9.07 6.37
CA ALA A 250 -1.88 8.04 6.90
C ALA A 250 -2.23 7.01 5.82
N LEU A 251 -2.64 7.47 4.63
CA LEU A 251 -2.89 6.61 3.47
C LEU A 251 -1.69 5.74 3.11
N THR A 252 -0.49 6.32 3.05
CA THR A 252 0.72 5.60 2.68
C THR A 252 1.01 4.45 3.64
N LEU A 253 0.68 4.66 4.92
CA LEU A 253 0.81 3.68 6.00
C LEU A 253 -0.37 2.70 6.10
N GLY A 254 -1.41 2.88 5.27
CA GLY A 254 -2.66 2.10 5.37
C GLY A 254 -3.51 2.47 6.59
N ILE A 255 -3.39 3.69 7.10
CA ILE A 255 -4.12 4.24 8.25
C ILE A 255 -5.22 5.19 7.73
N GLY A 256 -6.46 5.00 8.17
CA GLY A 256 -7.60 5.75 7.66
C GLY A 256 -7.64 7.25 8.00
N GLU A 257 -7.22 7.67 9.20
CA GLU A 257 -7.34 9.07 9.65
C GLU A 257 -6.02 9.74 10.11
N PRO A 258 -5.89 11.08 9.94
CA PRO A 258 -4.85 11.87 10.60
C PRO A 258 -4.91 11.86 12.14
N GLN A 259 -6.11 11.73 12.72
CA GLN A 259 -6.29 11.73 14.18
C GLN A 259 -5.91 10.40 14.82
N THR A 260 -5.96 9.30 14.06
CA THR A 260 -5.44 7.98 14.46
C THR A 260 -3.97 7.81 14.12
N LEU A 261 -3.45 8.58 13.15
CA LEU A 261 -2.02 8.66 12.86
C LEU A 261 -1.20 8.98 14.11
N GLU A 262 -1.67 9.91 14.94
CA GLU A 262 -0.99 10.32 16.19
C GLU A 262 -0.89 9.16 17.20
N GLN A 263 -1.96 8.39 17.37
CA GLN A 263 -2.03 7.25 18.29
C GLN A 263 -1.31 6.00 17.75
N HIS A 264 -1.42 5.77 16.45
CA HIS A 264 -0.72 4.67 15.78
C HIS A 264 0.79 4.90 15.90
N LEU A 265 1.25 6.08 15.49
CA LEU A 265 2.67 6.42 15.48
C LEU A 265 3.30 6.55 16.87
N GLU A 266 2.52 6.67 17.95
CA GLU A 266 3.02 6.71 19.34
C GLU A 266 3.85 5.47 19.70
N GLN A 267 3.48 4.30 19.19
CA GLN A 267 4.18 3.03 19.43
C GLN A 267 4.90 2.46 18.19
N THR A 268 4.89 3.20 17.08
CA THR A 268 5.52 2.82 15.82
C THR A 268 7.00 3.18 15.78
N GLU A 269 7.84 2.24 15.37
CA GLU A 269 9.23 2.42 14.98
C GLU A 269 9.36 2.35 13.46
N ALA A 270 9.11 3.49 12.79
CA ALA A 270 9.12 3.62 11.33
C ALA A 270 9.94 4.83 10.85
N LEU A 271 10.38 4.75 9.58
CA LEU A 271 10.95 5.88 8.85
C LEU A 271 9.96 6.38 7.80
N LEU A 272 9.58 7.66 7.90
CA LEU A 272 8.78 8.35 6.90
C LEU A 272 9.68 9.18 6.00
N LEU A 273 9.72 8.85 4.71
CA LEU A 273 10.36 9.66 3.68
C LEU A 273 9.32 10.57 3.00
N LEU A 274 9.31 11.84 3.38
CA LEU A 274 8.44 12.86 2.79
C LEU A 274 9.17 13.55 1.63
N ASP A 275 8.75 13.27 0.40
CA ASP A 275 9.41 13.79 -0.80
C ASP A 275 8.70 15.02 -1.36
N ASN A 276 9.47 16.03 -1.78
CA ASN A 276 9.00 17.25 -2.46
C ASN A 276 8.19 18.22 -1.58
N PHE A 277 8.63 18.42 -0.33
CA PHE A 277 7.92 19.23 0.69
C PHE A 277 7.93 20.76 0.41
N GLU A 278 8.75 21.25 -0.53
CA GLU A 278 8.96 22.68 -0.80
C GLU A 278 7.70 23.52 -1.08
N GLN A 279 6.62 22.89 -1.56
CA GLN A 279 5.37 23.60 -1.86
C GLN A 279 4.40 23.63 -0.67
N LEU A 280 4.74 22.92 0.42
CA LEU A 280 3.89 22.69 1.58
C LEU A 280 4.61 23.13 2.87
N LEU A 281 5.52 24.11 2.79
CA LEU A 281 6.29 24.58 3.96
C LEU A 281 5.38 25.04 5.11
N ASP A 282 4.21 25.61 4.80
CA ASP A 282 3.22 26.00 5.81
C ASP A 282 2.62 24.79 6.56
N ALA A 283 2.73 23.57 6.01
CA ALA A 283 2.38 22.32 6.67
C ALA A 283 3.48 21.76 7.60
N ALA A 284 4.67 22.37 7.64
CA ALA A 284 5.78 21.93 8.50
C ALA A 284 5.38 21.76 10.00
N PRO A 285 4.56 22.64 10.61
CA PRO A 285 4.12 22.45 11.99
C PRO A 285 3.40 21.11 12.24
N GLN A 286 2.73 20.54 11.23
CA GLN A 286 2.08 19.23 11.33
C GLN A 286 3.10 18.09 11.50
N VAL A 287 4.28 18.21 10.87
CA VAL A 287 5.38 17.23 11.02
C VAL A 287 5.99 17.32 12.41
N ALA A 288 6.12 18.52 12.96
CA ALA A 288 6.57 18.70 14.35
C ALA A 288 5.59 18.11 15.36
N GLU A 289 4.28 18.26 15.12
CA GLU A 289 3.24 17.64 15.94
C GLU A 289 3.35 16.12 15.94
N LEU A 290 3.43 15.53 14.74
CA LEU A 290 3.60 14.10 14.53
C LEU A 290 4.83 13.57 15.28
N LEU A 291 5.99 14.22 15.12
CA LEU A 291 7.21 13.82 15.81
C LEU A 291 7.10 13.94 17.33
N ARG A 292 6.34 14.90 17.86
CA ARG A 292 6.14 15.04 19.31
C ARG A 292 5.31 13.88 19.88
N GLN A 293 4.37 13.37 19.11
CA GLN A 293 3.45 12.31 19.54
C GLN A 293 4.00 10.91 19.26
N ALA A 294 4.93 10.77 18.31
CA ALA A 294 5.42 9.50 17.80
C ALA A 294 6.90 9.22 18.10
N PRO A 295 7.31 8.95 19.36
CA PRO A 295 8.73 8.92 19.74
C PRO A 295 9.60 7.92 18.96
N GLY A 296 9.03 6.81 18.47
CA GLY A 296 9.73 5.81 17.65
C GLY A 296 9.86 6.19 16.18
N VAL A 297 9.12 7.19 15.71
CA VAL A 297 9.13 7.60 14.30
C VAL A 297 10.28 8.57 14.02
N LYS A 298 10.94 8.34 12.90
CA LYS A 298 11.89 9.25 12.26
C LYS A 298 11.34 9.74 10.93
N VAL A 299 11.66 10.97 10.57
CA VAL A 299 11.23 11.62 9.34
C VAL A 299 12.44 12.09 8.55
N LEU A 300 12.55 11.63 7.31
CA LEU A 300 13.49 12.10 6.31
C LEU A 300 12.70 12.95 5.30
N VAL A 301 13.05 14.22 5.13
CA VAL A 301 12.35 15.13 4.22
C VAL A 301 13.26 15.51 3.07
N THR A 302 12.73 15.56 1.84
CA THR A 302 13.40 16.25 0.73
C THR A 302 12.68 17.56 0.41
N SER A 303 13.44 18.65 0.36
CA SER A 303 12.89 19.99 0.11
C SER A 303 13.94 20.92 -0.52
N ARG A 304 13.49 22.02 -1.16
CA ARG A 304 14.38 23.09 -1.64
C ARG A 304 14.96 23.94 -0.51
N SER A 305 14.27 24.01 0.62
CA SER A 305 14.66 24.77 1.82
C SER A 305 14.33 23.97 3.08
N PRO A 306 15.03 24.22 4.20
CA PRO A 306 14.68 23.63 5.48
C PRO A 306 13.25 24.00 5.91
N LEU A 307 12.65 23.18 6.76
CA LEU A 307 11.31 23.35 7.30
C LEU A 307 11.28 24.38 8.45
N HIS A 308 12.45 24.72 8.99
CA HIS A 308 12.65 25.61 10.13
C HIS A 308 11.98 25.13 11.42
N LEU A 309 12.01 23.81 11.65
CA LEU A 309 11.44 23.18 12.85
C LEU A 309 12.46 22.99 13.95
N ALA A 310 12.01 22.98 15.21
CA ALA A 310 12.86 22.66 16.34
C ALA A 310 13.27 21.18 16.32
N GLY A 311 14.57 20.88 16.38
CA GLY A 311 15.09 19.51 16.30
C GLY A 311 15.37 19.01 14.88
N GLU A 312 15.04 19.81 13.87
CA GLU A 312 15.44 19.57 12.48
C GLU A 312 16.96 19.60 12.34
N HIS A 313 17.51 18.57 11.70
CA HIS A 313 18.89 18.57 11.23
C HIS A 313 18.89 18.68 9.70
N GLU A 314 19.33 19.84 9.23
CA GLU A 314 19.49 20.09 7.80
C GLU A 314 20.77 19.42 7.29
N TYR A 315 20.64 18.65 6.22
CA TYR A 315 21.75 18.18 5.40
C TYR A 315 21.67 18.85 4.01
N PRO A 316 22.48 19.90 3.76
CA PRO A 316 22.55 20.52 2.46
C PRO A 316 23.22 19.57 1.46
N VAL A 317 22.45 18.98 0.55
CA VAL A 317 22.97 18.03 -0.44
C VAL A 317 23.86 18.81 -1.43
N PRO A 318 25.19 18.57 -1.42
CA PRO A 318 26.09 19.29 -2.32
C PRO A 318 25.87 18.78 -3.76
N PRO A 319 26.34 19.51 -4.78
CA PRO A 319 26.54 18.91 -6.10
C PRO A 319 27.50 17.71 -6.05
N LEU A 320 27.58 16.95 -7.14
CA LEU A 320 28.58 15.87 -7.23
C LEU A 320 30.00 16.45 -7.21
N ALA A 321 30.96 15.67 -6.70
CA ALA A 321 32.36 15.98 -6.93
C ALA A 321 32.68 15.93 -8.44
N ASP A 322 33.74 16.61 -8.87
CA ASP A 322 34.11 16.68 -10.29
C ASP A 322 34.26 15.28 -10.92
N ASP A 323 34.94 14.36 -10.23
CA ASP A 323 35.18 13.00 -10.72
C ASP A 323 33.87 12.18 -10.77
N ASP A 324 33.01 12.32 -9.76
CA ASP A 324 31.70 11.64 -9.69
C ASP A 324 30.72 12.16 -10.76
N ALA A 325 30.76 13.46 -11.05
CA ALA A 325 29.97 14.07 -12.12
C ALA A 325 30.42 13.55 -13.49
N VAL A 326 31.73 13.36 -13.69
CA VAL A 326 32.28 12.73 -14.90
C VAL A 326 31.89 11.26 -14.97
N GLU A 327 31.94 10.53 -13.86
CA GLU A 327 31.52 9.12 -13.80
C GLU A 327 30.04 8.96 -14.17
N LEU A 328 29.16 9.76 -13.56
CA LEU A 328 27.74 9.78 -13.91
C LEU A 328 27.53 10.12 -15.38
N PHE A 329 28.24 11.13 -15.91
CA PHE A 329 28.16 11.48 -17.33
C PHE A 329 28.53 10.29 -18.21
N VAL A 330 29.68 9.66 -17.95
CA VAL A 330 30.20 8.53 -18.72
C VAL A 330 29.27 7.33 -18.66
N GLU A 331 28.74 7.00 -17.48
CA GLU A 331 27.82 5.88 -17.31
C GLU A 331 26.52 6.11 -18.11
N ARG A 332 25.95 7.33 -18.04
CA ARG A 332 24.78 7.69 -18.86
C ARG A 332 25.06 7.61 -20.36
N VAL A 333 26.22 8.06 -20.83
CA VAL A 333 26.57 7.96 -22.26
C VAL A 333 26.76 6.51 -22.68
N ARG A 334 27.41 5.70 -21.84
CA ARG A 334 27.70 4.29 -22.14
C ARG A 334 26.44 3.41 -22.20
N ALA A 335 25.36 3.81 -21.53
CA ALA A 335 24.05 3.15 -21.69
C ALA A 335 23.56 3.15 -23.16
N GLY A 336 23.85 4.20 -23.93
CA GLY A 336 23.53 4.28 -25.37
C GLY A 336 24.72 4.04 -26.31
N LYS A 337 25.95 4.31 -25.86
CA LYS A 337 27.20 4.20 -26.63
C LYS A 337 28.29 3.49 -25.80
N PRO A 338 28.30 2.14 -25.72
CA PRO A 338 29.18 1.40 -24.81
C PRO A 338 30.68 1.65 -25.01
N SER A 339 31.12 2.04 -26.21
CA SER A 339 32.51 2.33 -26.54
C SER A 339 32.91 3.80 -26.29
N PHE A 340 32.10 4.58 -25.58
CA PHE A 340 32.42 5.97 -25.28
C PHE A 340 33.59 6.06 -24.29
N GLU A 341 34.56 6.90 -24.64
CA GLU A 341 35.68 7.29 -23.80
C GLU A 341 35.62 8.80 -23.52
N PRO A 342 35.72 9.23 -22.25
CA PRO A 342 35.70 10.64 -21.91
C PRO A 342 36.94 11.36 -22.46
N ASP A 343 36.74 12.57 -22.99
CA ASP A 343 37.81 13.48 -23.40
C ASP A 343 37.98 14.64 -22.40
N GLU A 344 38.90 15.57 -22.70
CA GLU A 344 39.17 16.73 -21.84
C GLU A 344 37.97 17.67 -21.65
N HIS A 345 36.96 17.62 -22.52
CA HIS A 345 35.79 18.49 -22.46
C HIS A 345 34.75 18.02 -21.45
N VAL A 346 34.69 16.72 -21.12
CA VAL A 346 33.65 16.15 -20.23
C VAL A 346 33.70 16.79 -18.83
N GLY A 347 34.89 16.91 -18.24
CA GLY A 347 35.03 17.56 -16.93
C GLY A 347 34.61 19.03 -16.95
N GLU A 348 34.87 19.75 -18.04
CA GLU A 348 34.44 21.15 -18.17
C GLU A 348 32.92 21.28 -18.39
N ILE A 349 32.31 20.35 -19.13
CA ILE A 349 30.85 20.25 -19.27
C ILE A 349 30.21 20.06 -17.89
N CYS A 350 30.69 19.10 -17.10
CA CYS A 350 30.17 18.83 -15.76
C CYS A 350 30.25 20.08 -14.86
N ARG A 351 31.41 20.74 -14.82
CA ARG A 351 31.60 21.98 -14.05
C ARG A 351 30.64 23.10 -14.46
N ARG A 352 30.41 23.29 -15.77
CA ARG A 352 29.45 24.30 -16.27
C ARG A 352 28.00 23.98 -15.95
N LEU A 353 27.69 22.72 -15.69
CA LEU A 353 26.38 22.26 -15.22
C LEU A 353 26.27 22.26 -13.70
N ASP A 354 27.19 22.97 -13.02
CA ASP A 354 27.34 23.03 -11.56
C ASP A 354 27.44 21.65 -10.90
N ASN A 355 27.87 20.61 -11.64
CA ASN A 355 27.86 19.21 -11.21
C ASN A 355 26.49 18.74 -10.66
N LEU A 356 25.38 19.31 -11.13
CA LEU A 356 24.03 18.88 -10.73
C LEU A 356 23.67 17.58 -11.44
N PRO A 357 23.38 16.46 -10.74
CA PRO A 357 23.11 15.16 -11.35
C PRO A 357 22.10 15.21 -12.49
N LEU A 358 20.95 15.87 -12.29
CA LEU A 358 19.94 15.95 -13.33
C LEU A 358 20.43 16.74 -14.55
N ALA A 359 21.19 17.82 -14.36
CA ALA A 359 21.74 18.61 -15.46
C ALA A 359 22.80 17.80 -16.24
N VAL A 360 23.64 17.05 -15.53
CA VAL A 360 24.63 16.13 -16.09
C VAL A 360 23.95 15.04 -16.91
N GLU A 361 22.89 14.41 -16.40
CA GLU A 361 22.12 13.39 -17.14
C GLU A 361 21.50 13.94 -18.42
N LEU A 362 20.86 15.12 -18.33
CA LEU A 362 20.25 15.80 -19.47
C LEU A 362 21.29 16.14 -20.55
N ALA A 363 22.50 16.55 -20.16
CA ALA A 363 23.60 16.83 -21.08
C ALA A 363 24.22 15.56 -21.67
N ALA A 364 24.41 14.51 -20.85
CA ALA A 364 24.92 13.22 -21.28
C ALA A 364 24.04 12.59 -22.38
N ALA A 365 22.72 12.70 -22.24
CA ALA A 365 21.77 12.25 -23.26
C ALA A 365 21.96 12.94 -24.63
N ARG A 366 22.57 14.14 -24.69
CA ARG A 366 22.85 14.87 -25.94
C ARG A 366 24.09 14.41 -26.68
N THR A 367 24.92 13.57 -26.05
CA THR A 367 26.07 12.97 -26.74
C THR A 367 25.66 12.05 -27.88
N ASN A 368 24.38 11.65 -27.96
CA ASN A 368 23.82 10.92 -29.09
C ASN A 368 23.95 11.70 -30.41
N VAL A 369 23.81 13.02 -30.36
CA VAL A 369 23.82 13.91 -31.54
C VAL A 369 25.01 14.86 -31.59
N LEU A 370 25.65 15.15 -30.45
CA LEU A 370 26.78 16.09 -30.33
C LEU A 370 28.01 15.40 -29.75
N VAL A 371 29.20 15.75 -30.23
CA VAL A 371 30.43 15.35 -29.55
C VAL A 371 30.69 16.26 -28.33
N PRO A 372 31.44 15.83 -27.30
CA PRO A 372 31.68 16.62 -26.08
C PRO A 372 32.18 18.05 -26.33
N SER A 373 33.06 18.28 -27.32
CA SER A 373 33.51 19.63 -27.66
C SER A 373 32.39 20.54 -28.18
N GLN A 374 31.48 20.01 -29.01
CA GLN A 374 30.31 20.75 -29.53
C GLN A 374 29.27 20.99 -28.43
N LEU A 375 29.14 20.04 -27.51
CA LEU A 375 28.28 20.16 -26.34
C LEU A 375 28.75 21.30 -25.45
N LEU A 376 30.05 21.34 -25.15
CA LEU A 376 30.66 22.41 -24.37
C LEU A 376 30.43 23.77 -25.02
N GLU A 377 30.81 23.95 -26.31
CA GLU A 377 30.67 25.22 -27.04
C GLU A 377 29.23 25.77 -26.97
N ARG A 378 28.22 24.89 -27.07
CA ARG A 378 26.82 25.29 -26.96
C ARG A 378 26.42 25.68 -25.53
N LEU A 379 26.88 24.95 -24.52
CA LEU A 379 26.66 25.36 -23.12
C LEU A 379 27.28 26.73 -22.84
N GLU A 380 28.43 27.06 -23.44
CA GLU A 380 29.06 28.39 -23.30
C GLU A 380 28.22 29.51 -23.92
N GLN A 381 27.44 29.23 -24.96
CA GLN A 381 26.58 30.19 -25.64
C GLN A 381 25.20 30.33 -24.98
N SER A 382 24.60 29.23 -24.53
CA SER A 382 23.21 29.16 -24.05
C SER A 382 23.04 29.57 -22.59
N LEU A 383 23.93 29.13 -21.68
CA LEU A 383 23.82 29.40 -20.24
C LEU A 383 23.84 30.90 -19.91
N PRO A 384 24.69 31.75 -20.54
CA PRO A 384 24.71 33.18 -20.25
C PRO A 384 23.48 33.94 -20.79
N LEU A 385 22.93 33.53 -21.94
CA LEU A 385 21.81 34.21 -22.61
C LEU A 385 20.45 33.92 -21.97
N LEU A 386 20.29 32.76 -21.30
CA LEU A 386 19.05 32.32 -20.65
C LEU A 386 18.95 32.71 -19.16
N SER A 387 19.97 33.39 -18.63
CA SER A 387 19.99 34.03 -17.30
C SER A 387 18.94 35.16 -17.12
N GLY A 388 18.08 35.40 -18.11
CA GLY A 388 17.07 36.45 -18.13
C GLY A 388 15.80 36.17 -17.32
N GLY A 389 15.71 35.01 -16.65
CA GLY A 389 14.65 34.70 -15.69
C GLY A 389 14.72 35.52 -14.41
N ALA A 390 13.74 35.32 -13.51
CA ALA A 390 13.57 36.07 -12.27
C ALA A 390 14.92 36.17 -11.49
N ARG A 391 15.44 37.40 -11.37
CA ARG A 391 16.80 37.70 -10.87
C ARG A 391 17.02 37.38 -9.39
N ASP A 392 15.97 36.92 -8.71
CA ASP A 392 15.84 36.61 -7.30
C ASP A 392 16.04 35.10 -6.99
N ALA A 393 16.15 34.21 -7.98
CA ALA A 393 16.46 32.81 -7.76
C ALA A 393 17.99 32.52 -7.58
N PRO A 394 18.38 31.57 -6.70
CA PRO A 394 19.77 31.14 -6.54
C PRO A 394 20.40 30.67 -7.85
N GLU A 395 21.69 30.97 -8.06
CA GLU A 395 22.44 30.71 -9.31
C GLU A 395 22.31 29.26 -9.83
N ARG A 396 22.28 28.28 -8.92
CA ARG A 396 22.16 26.85 -9.27
C ARG A 396 20.77 26.44 -9.78
N GLN A 397 19.69 27.08 -9.30
CA GLN A 397 18.35 26.85 -9.86
C GLN A 397 18.25 27.42 -11.28
N ARG A 398 19.01 28.48 -11.59
CA ARG A 398 19.14 29.01 -12.95
C ARG A 398 19.89 28.03 -13.85
N THR A 399 20.94 27.37 -13.38
CA THR A 399 21.68 26.36 -14.17
C THR A 399 20.83 25.15 -14.54
N LEU A 400 20.07 24.57 -13.60
CA LEU A 400 19.17 23.47 -13.93
C LEU A 400 18.08 23.92 -14.91
N ARG A 401 17.43 25.07 -14.64
CA ARG A 401 16.39 25.58 -15.53
C ARG A 401 16.93 25.87 -16.93
N ALA A 402 18.12 26.45 -17.04
CA ALA A 402 18.79 26.69 -18.32
C ALA A 402 19.17 25.37 -19.02
N THR A 403 19.51 24.31 -18.28
CA THR A 403 19.78 22.98 -18.85
C THR A 403 18.51 22.31 -19.36
N ILE A 404 17.40 22.47 -18.64
CA ILE A 404 16.07 22.02 -19.09
C ILE A 404 15.63 22.85 -20.30
N ASP A 405 15.78 24.18 -20.28
CA ASP A 405 15.50 25.08 -21.40
C ASP A 405 16.26 24.66 -22.65
N TRP A 406 17.56 24.42 -22.53
CA TRP A 406 18.39 23.96 -23.64
C TRP A 406 18.00 22.55 -24.12
N SER A 407 17.77 21.62 -23.20
CA SER A 407 17.25 20.29 -23.52
C SER A 407 15.91 20.35 -24.25
N TYR A 408 15.07 21.30 -23.87
CA TYR A 408 13.78 21.58 -24.46
C TYR A 408 13.94 22.23 -25.84
N GLU A 409 14.83 23.20 -26.04
CA GLU A 409 15.11 23.84 -27.33
C GLU A 409 15.58 22.84 -28.39
N LEU A 410 16.32 21.82 -27.99
CA LEU A 410 16.82 20.74 -28.85
C LEU A 410 15.77 19.68 -29.22
N LEU A 411 14.58 19.71 -28.61
CA LEU A 411 13.49 18.84 -29.01
C LEU A 411 12.94 19.25 -30.38
N SER A 412 12.52 18.26 -31.17
CA SER A 412 11.70 18.53 -32.36
C SER A 412 10.39 19.21 -31.94
N ASP A 413 9.71 19.87 -32.88
CA ASP A 413 8.43 20.53 -32.56
C ASP A 413 7.38 19.53 -32.05
N GLU A 414 7.40 18.30 -32.58
CA GLU A 414 6.54 17.19 -32.15
C GLU A 414 6.86 16.75 -30.71
N GLU A 415 8.14 16.61 -30.37
CA GLU A 415 8.59 16.27 -29.01
C GLU A 415 8.29 17.39 -28.01
N LYS A 416 8.48 18.65 -28.40
CA LYS A 416 8.13 19.83 -27.59
C LYS A 416 6.65 19.84 -27.25
N GLN A 417 5.82 19.53 -28.23
CA GLN A 417 4.38 19.47 -28.06
C GLN A 417 4.00 18.34 -27.10
N LEU A 418 4.50 17.12 -27.33
CA LEU A 418 4.23 15.98 -26.46
C LEU A 418 4.70 16.25 -25.02
N PHE A 419 5.92 16.74 -24.85
CA PHE A 419 6.50 17.05 -23.54
C PHE A 419 5.62 17.97 -22.70
N ARG A 420 5.10 19.05 -23.30
CA ARG A 420 4.18 19.97 -22.63
C ARG A 420 2.85 19.31 -22.26
N ARG A 421 2.29 18.49 -23.16
CA ARG A 421 1.00 17.81 -22.97
C ARG A 421 1.06 16.77 -21.85
N LEU A 422 2.17 16.03 -21.72
CA LEU A 422 2.36 15.02 -20.67
C LEU A 422 2.33 15.61 -19.25
N ALA A 423 2.51 16.94 -19.11
CA ALA A 423 2.41 17.62 -17.82
C ALA A 423 1.02 17.53 -17.18
N VAL A 424 -0.01 17.15 -17.95
CA VAL A 424 -1.38 16.95 -17.49
C VAL A 424 -1.52 15.81 -16.47
N PHE A 425 -0.63 14.81 -16.54
CA PHE A 425 -0.65 13.66 -15.64
C PHE A 425 0.03 14.02 -14.32
N ALA A 426 -0.76 14.02 -13.25
CA ALA A 426 -0.27 14.28 -11.89
C ALA A 426 0.44 13.07 -11.29
N GLY A 427 -0.03 11.86 -11.63
CA GLY A 427 0.58 10.59 -11.26
C GLY A 427 1.30 9.92 -12.43
N SER A 428 1.55 8.62 -12.29
CA SER A 428 2.00 7.80 -13.41
C SER A 428 0.86 7.51 -14.38
N PHE A 429 1.18 7.13 -15.62
CA PHE A 429 0.20 6.86 -16.67
C PHE A 429 0.64 5.72 -17.59
N GLU A 430 -0.32 5.04 -18.21
CA GLU A 430 -0.07 4.00 -19.20
C GLU A 430 0.22 4.59 -20.58
N ILE A 431 0.78 3.77 -21.48
CA ILE A 431 1.07 4.23 -22.85
C ILE A 431 -0.21 4.66 -23.57
N GLU A 432 -1.30 3.91 -23.40
CA GLU A 432 -2.61 4.19 -23.98
C GLU A 432 -3.15 5.55 -23.51
N ALA A 433 -2.88 5.93 -22.26
CA ALA A 433 -3.27 7.24 -21.74
C ALA A 433 -2.50 8.37 -22.44
N ALA A 434 -1.20 8.20 -22.67
CA ALA A 434 -0.40 9.18 -23.41
C ALA A 434 -0.82 9.29 -24.89
N GLU A 435 -1.11 8.16 -25.55
CA GLU A 435 -1.61 8.13 -26.93
C GLU A 435 -2.96 8.85 -27.05
N GLU A 436 -3.89 8.58 -26.14
CA GLU A 436 -5.25 9.10 -26.20
C GLU A 436 -5.34 10.57 -25.79
N VAL A 437 -4.70 10.94 -24.68
CA VAL A 437 -4.80 12.29 -24.10
C VAL A 437 -3.85 13.25 -24.81
N CYS A 438 -2.61 12.82 -25.05
CA CYS A 438 -1.54 13.68 -25.55
C CYS A 438 -1.24 13.49 -27.04
N GLU A 439 -1.93 12.56 -27.73
CA GLU A 439 -1.62 12.16 -29.11
C GLU A 439 -0.17 11.70 -29.25
N ALA A 440 0.33 10.97 -28.24
CA ALA A 440 1.70 10.51 -28.21
C ALA A 440 1.96 9.49 -29.32
N GLY A 441 3.16 9.56 -29.92
CA GLY A 441 3.69 8.49 -30.74
C GLY A 441 4.68 7.67 -29.93
N LEU A 442 4.77 6.37 -30.23
CA LEU A 442 5.69 5.45 -29.56
C LEU A 442 7.16 5.92 -29.69
N ASP A 443 7.54 6.40 -30.87
CA ASP A 443 8.88 6.93 -31.14
C ASP A 443 9.17 8.24 -30.38
N THR A 444 8.17 9.10 -30.19
CA THR A 444 8.35 10.36 -29.45
C THR A 444 8.40 10.13 -27.94
N LEU A 445 7.64 9.17 -27.40
CA LEU A 445 7.77 8.73 -26.01
C LEU A 445 9.14 8.11 -25.75
N ALA A 446 9.58 7.17 -26.59
CA ALA A 446 10.90 6.56 -26.50
C ALA A 446 12.00 7.63 -26.57
N SER A 447 11.89 8.58 -27.48
CA SER A 447 12.81 9.71 -27.58
C SER A 447 12.86 10.58 -26.32
N LEU A 448 11.72 10.84 -25.66
CA LEU A 448 11.69 11.59 -24.40
C LEU A 448 12.31 10.80 -23.23
N ILE A 449 12.19 9.47 -23.23
CA ILE A 449 12.86 8.59 -22.27
C ILE A 449 14.38 8.59 -22.50
N ASP A 450 14.81 8.42 -23.75
CA ASP A 450 16.23 8.48 -24.14
C ASP A 450 16.87 9.83 -23.77
N LYS A 451 16.07 10.90 -23.79
CA LYS A 451 16.47 12.26 -23.39
C LYS A 451 16.32 12.54 -21.90
N SER A 452 15.97 11.54 -21.09
CA SER A 452 15.78 11.63 -19.64
C SER A 452 14.73 12.67 -19.19
N LEU A 453 13.76 12.97 -20.07
CA LEU A 453 12.63 13.88 -19.77
C LEU A 453 11.39 13.12 -19.27
N LEU A 454 11.35 11.80 -19.50
CA LEU A 454 10.32 10.89 -19.03
C LEU A 454 10.99 9.65 -18.40
N ARG A 455 10.33 9.02 -17.42
CA ARG A 455 10.78 7.78 -16.78
C ARG A 455 9.70 6.71 -16.85
N GLN A 456 10.12 5.46 -16.70
CA GLN A 456 9.23 4.30 -16.66
C GLN A 456 9.42 3.52 -15.35
N THR A 457 8.34 3.05 -14.75
CA THR A 457 8.29 2.18 -13.58
C THR A 457 8.45 0.70 -13.98
N ALA A 458 8.68 -0.19 -13.01
CA ALA A 458 8.90 -1.61 -13.27
C ALA A 458 7.66 -2.34 -13.83
N ASP A 459 6.46 -1.86 -13.49
CA ASP A 459 5.16 -2.30 -14.03
C ASP A 459 4.82 -1.66 -15.38
N GLY A 460 5.74 -0.86 -15.97
CA GLY A 460 5.64 -0.36 -17.33
C GLY A 460 4.94 1.00 -17.48
N ARG A 461 4.49 1.63 -16.38
CA ARG A 461 3.86 2.97 -16.40
C ARG A 461 4.92 4.08 -16.53
N PHE A 462 4.53 5.22 -17.07
CA PHE A 462 5.41 6.37 -17.28
C PHE A 462 5.13 7.47 -16.27
N PHE A 463 6.14 8.29 -15.97
CA PHE A 463 5.98 9.49 -15.15
C PHE A 463 7.05 10.54 -15.45
N MET A 464 6.71 11.81 -15.19
CA MET A 464 7.65 12.93 -15.24
C MET A 464 8.14 13.27 -13.83
N LEU A 465 9.44 13.54 -13.68
CA LEU A 465 9.95 14.10 -12.42
C LEU A 465 9.27 15.44 -12.15
N ALA A 466 8.95 15.72 -10.88
CA ALA A 466 8.20 16.91 -10.48
C ALA A 466 8.77 18.21 -11.08
N THR A 467 10.10 18.42 -11.01
CA THR A 467 10.77 19.60 -11.58
C THR A 467 10.65 19.71 -13.10
N ILE A 468 10.60 18.57 -13.80
CA ILE A 468 10.43 18.53 -15.26
C ILE A 468 8.96 18.77 -15.61
N ARG A 469 8.02 18.19 -14.85
CA ARG A 469 6.58 18.38 -15.00
C ARG A 469 6.18 19.83 -14.75
N GLU A 470 6.69 20.46 -13.69
CA GLU A 470 6.50 21.90 -13.39
C GLU A 470 6.93 22.76 -14.58
N TYR A 471 8.15 22.52 -15.09
CA TYR A 471 8.65 23.24 -16.25
C TYR A 471 7.77 23.01 -17.50
N ALA A 472 7.37 21.76 -17.75
CA ALA A 472 6.48 21.43 -18.86
C ALA A 472 5.12 22.12 -18.75
N ALA A 473 4.53 22.14 -17.55
CA ALA A 473 3.26 22.80 -17.26
C ALA A 473 3.35 24.32 -17.45
N GLU A 474 4.43 24.97 -16.98
CA GLU A 474 4.65 26.40 -17.21
C GLU A 474 4.73 26.73 -18.70
N ARG A 475 5.49 25.93 -19.48
CA ARG A 475 5.57 26.07 -20.94
C ARG A 475 4.25 25.76 -21.65
N TYR A 476 3.35 25.02 -21.01
CA TYR A 476 2.06 24.67 -21.56
C TYR A 476 0.96 25.68 -21.23
N GLY A 477 1.01 26.33 -20.06
CA GLY A 477 0.06 27.40 -19.71
C GLY A 477 0.10 28.61 -20.64
N GLU A 478 1.16 28.76 -21.43
CA GLU A 478 1.29 29.76 -22.50
C GLU A 478 0.58 29.34 -23.83
N ASP A 479 0.09 28.09 -23.92
CA ASP A 479 -0.49 27.49 -25.11
C ASP A 479 -2.03 27.49 -25.05
N ALA A 480 -2.68 27.96 -26.11
CA ALA A 480 -4.13 27.94 -26.24
C ALA A 480 -4.73 26.51 -26.27
N GLY A 481 -3.91 25.48 -26.53
CA GLY A 481 -4.32 24.08 -26.54
C GLY A 481 -4.34 23.40 -25.17
N ALA A 482 -3.91 24.06 -24.09
CA ALA A 482 -3.75 23.43 -22.78
C ALA A 482 -5.05 22.90 -22.18
N GLU A 483 -6.10 23.70 -22.27
CA GLU A 483 -7.43 23.35 -21.78
C GLU A 483 -8.00 22.12 -22.52
N HIS A 484 -7.69 21.95 -23.80
CA HIS A 484 -8.18 20.81 -24.57
C HIS A 484 -7.58 19.48 -24.08
N VAL A 485 -6.31 19.47 -23.70
CA VAL A 485 -5.65 18.26 -23.18
C VAL A 485 -6.07 17.97 -21.73
N LEU A 486 -6.22 19.01 -20.89
CA LEU A 486 -6.84 18.87 -19.56
C LEU A 486 -8.23 18.24 -19.64
N ARG A 487 -9.05 18.67 -20.61
CA ARG A 487 -10.37 18.10 -20.85
C ARG A 487 -10.32 16.65 -21.30
N ARG A 488 -9.46 16.29 -22.27
CA ARG A 488 -9.27 14.88 -22.67
C ARG A 488 -8.78 14.00 -21.52
N HIS A 489 -7.86 14.52 -20.70
CA HIS A 489 -7.39 13.85 -19.50
C HIS A 489 -8.53 13.57 -18.54
N ALA A 490 -9.38 14.57 -18.26
CA ALA A 490 -10.54 14.41 -17.41
C ALA A 490 -11.56 13.41 -17.99
N GLU A 491 -11.87 13.50 -19.29
CA GLU A 491 -12.77 12.57 -20.00
C GLU A 491 -12.25 11.13 -19.99
N ARG A 492 -10.95 10.93 -20.15
CA ARG A 492 -10.31 9.61 -20.12
C ARG A 492 -10.27 9.05 -18.69
N THR A 493 -9.94 9.88 -17.72
CA THR A 493 -9.92 9.49 -16.30
C THR A 493 -11.32 9.10 -15.83
N LEU A 494 -12.34 9.87 -16.23
CA LEU A 494 -13.75 9.54 -16.00
C LEU A 494 -14.13 8.18 -16.60
N ARG A 495 -13.81 7.94 -17.88
CA ARG A 495 -14.13 6.66 -18.53
C ARG A 495 -13.47 5.47 -17.84
N VAL A 496 -12.20 5.57 -17.47
CA VAL A 496 -11.54 4.46 -16.76
C VAL A 496 -12.09 4.27 -15.35
N ALA A 497 -12.43 5.35 -14.66
CA ALA A 497 -13.08 5.24 -13.36
C ALA A 497 -14.45 4.55 -13.45
N GLU A 498 -15.26 4.87 -14.47
CA GLU A 498 -16.56 4.23 -14.72
C GLU A 498 -16.42 2.74 -15.09
N ASP A 499 -15.45 2.40 -15.94
CA ASP A 499 -15.15 1.02 -16.30
C ASP A 499 -14.66 0.20 -15.09
N ALA A 500 -13.80 0.80 -14.26
CA ALA A 500 -13.32 0.16 -13.03
C ALA A 500 -14.46 -0.05 -12.04
N LYS A 501 -15.34 0.95 -11.87
CA LYS A 501 -16.55 0.85 -11.04
C LYS A 501 -17.45 -0.31 -11.48
N ALA A 502 -17.60 -0.53 -12.79
CA ALA A 502 -18.42 -1.61 -13.34
C ALA A 502 -17.88 -3.02 -12.99
N ARG A 503 -16.56 -3.14 -12.71
CA ARG A 503 -15.91 -4.38 -12.23
C ARG A 503 -15.97 -4.51 -10.71
N HIS A 504 -16.61 -3.58 -10.01
CA HIS A 504 -16.72 -3.55 -8.56
C HIS A 504 -15.35 -3.66 -7.88
N ARG A 505 -15.15 -4.69 -7.04
CA ARG A 505 -13.91 -4.85 -6.25
C ARG A 505 -12.69 -5.14 -7.12
N GLU A 506 -12.86 -5.83 -8.24
CA GLU A 506 -11.77 -6.11 -9.19
C GLU A 506 -11.23 -4.83 -9.86
N GLY A 507 -11.97 -3.72 -9.77
CA GLY A 507 -11.56 -2.41 -10.28
C GLY A 507 -10.73 -1.56 -9.31
N PHE A 508 -10.59 -1.96 -8.04
CA PHE A 508 -9.97 -1.08 -7.03
C PHE A 508 -8.48 -0.83 -7.24
N ASP A 509 -7.73 -1.79 -7.77
CA ASP A 509 -6.31 -1.59 -8.07
C ASP A 509 -6.11 -0.56 -9.19
N VAL A 510 -7.02 -0.52 -10.16
CA VAL A 510 -7.04 0.50 -11.23
C VAL A 510 -7.34 1.88 -10.64
N LEU A 511 -8.37 1.98 -9.77
CA LEU A 511 -8.72 3.24 -9.12
C LEU A 511 -7.58 3.76 -8.24
N GLN A 512 -6.85 2.87 -7.56
CA GLN A 512 -5.67 3.23 -6.79
C GLN A 512 -4.55 3.81 -7.67
N ALA A 513 -4.23 3.15 -8.79
CA ALA A 513 -3.19 3.63 -9.71
C ALA A 513 -3.54 4.98 -10.34
N GLU A 514 -4.82 5.24 -10.58
CA GLU A 514 -5.32 6.49 -11.18
C GLU A 514 -5.69 7.58 -10.16
N HIS A 515 -5.47 7.36 -8.87
CA HIS A 515 -6.01 8.24 -7.83
C HIS A 515 -5.48 9.69 -7.97
N ASP A 516 -4.17 9.89 -8.17
CA ASP A 516 -3.60 11.24 -8.34
C ASP A 516 -4.06 11.92 -9.64
N ASN A 517 -4.25 11.15 -10.72
CA ASN A 517 -4.82 11.67 -11.96
C ASN A 517 -6.29 12.06 -11.77
N ALA A 518 -7.06 11.28 -11.00
CA ALA A 518 -8.45 11.59 -10.65
C ALA A 518 -8.56 12.85 -9.78
N ARG A 519 -7.62 13.07 -8.85
CA ARG A 519 -7.54 14.32 -8.08
C ARG A 519 -7.39 15.52 -9.01
N ALA A 520 -6.38 15.49 -9.89
CA ALA A 520 -6.14 16.57 -10.85
C ALA A 520 -7.30 16.78 -11.83
N ALA A 521 -7.94 15.70 -12.28
CA ALA A 521 -9.11 15.76 -13.15
C ALA A 521 -10.33 16.36 -12.43
N LEU A 522 -10.58 15.99 -11.17
CA LEU A 522 -11.67 16.56 -10.37
C LEU A 522 -11.46 18.06 -10.14
N ASP A 523 -10.25 18.47 -9.77
CA ASP A 523 -9.92 19.88 -9.54
C ASP A 523 -10.17 20.69 -10.83
N PHE A 524 -9.70 20.19 -11.99
CA PHE A 524 -9.98 20.81 -13.29
C PHE A 524 -11.48 20.90 -13.61
N LEU A 525 -12.24 19.83 -13.43
CA LEU A 525 -13.67 19.81 -13.75
C LEU A 525 -14.47 20.76 -12.85
N VAL A 526 -14.11 20.86 -11.57
CA VAL A 526 -14.72 21.81 -10.62
C VAL A 526 -14.38 23.24 -11.01
N ASP A 527 -13.12 23.55 -11.29
CA ASP A 527 -12.67 24.88 -11.72
C ASP A 527 -13.30 25.32 -13.05
N ALA A 528 -13.50 24.37 -13.97
CA ALA A 528 -14.15 24.61 -15.26
C ALA A 528 -15.69 24.72 -15.16
N GLY A 529 -16.28 24.47 -13.99
CA GLY A 529 -17.74 24.43 -13.81
C GLY A 529 -18.42 23.23 -14.50
N GLU A 530 -17.68 22.20 -14.86
CA GLU A 530 -18.17 20.98 -15.52
C GLU A 530 -18.74 19.99 -14.49
N ALA A 531 -19.77 20.42 -13.75
CA ALA A 531 -20.25 19.74 -12.56
C ALA A 531 -20.79 18.32 -12.81
N GLU A 532 -21.41 18.06 -13.97
CA GLU A 532 -21.88 16.71 -14.31
C GLU A 532 -20.71 15.72 -14.40
N ALA A 533 -19.64 16.07 -15.11
CA ALA A 533 -18.47 15.23 -15.24
C ALA A 533 -17.74 15.08 -13.89
N ALA A 534 -17.64 16.15 -13.10
CA ALA A 534 -17.05 16.11 -11.76
C ALA A 534 -17.79 15.13 -10.84
N LEU A 535 -19.12 15.20 -10.82
CA LEU A 535 -19.96 14.31 -10.01
C LEU A 535 -19.87 12.85 -10.49
N ARG A 536 -19.87 12.59 -11.81
CA ARG A 536 -19.71 11.23 -12.34
C ARG A 536 -18.35 10.63 -11.95
N LEU A 537 -17.28 11.42 -12.03
CA LEU A 537 -15.95 10.98 -11.65
C LEU A 537 -15.87 10.68 -10.15
N ALA A 538 -16.35 11.60 -9.30
CA ALA A 538 -16.38 11.41 -7.86
C ALA A 538 -17.24 10.20 -7.44
N LEU A 539 -18.41 10.02 -8.05
CA LEU A 539 -19.28 8.87 -7.81
C LEU A 539 -18.70 7.54 -8.29
N SER A 540 -17.70 7.56 -9.17
CA SER A 540 -17.00 6.35 -9.63
C SER A 540 -15.97 5.88 -8.61
N PHE A 541 -15.39 6.80 -7.84
CA PHE A 541 -14.52 6.49 -6.70
C PHE A 541 -15.28 6.25 -5.39
N GLY A 542 -16.59 6.50 -5.32
CA GLY A 542 -17.37 6.46 -4.08
C GLY A 542 -17.25 5.15 -3.27
N ASP A 543 -17.32 3.99 -3.93
CA ASP A 543 -17.17 2.68 -3.26
C ASP A 543 -15.71 2.39 -2.91
N TYR A 544 -14.76 2.80 -3.76
CA TYR A 544 -13.33 2.69 -3.47
C TYR A 544 -12.94 3.50 -2.24
N TRP A 545 -13.41 4.76 -2.15
CA TRP A 545 -13.15 5.61 -1.00
C TRP A 545 -13.75 5.07 0.29
N PHE A 546 -14.91 4.41 0.20
CA PHE A 546 -15.52 3.73 1.34
C PHE A 546 -14.71 2.50 1.78
N VAL A 547 -14.33 1.63 0.85
CA VAL A 547 -13.70 0.34 1.19
C VAL A 547 -12.21 0.48 1.53
N ARG A 548 -11.50 1.44 0.91
CA ARG A 548 -10.04 1.61 1.05
C ARG A 548 -9.65 2.73 2.02
N GLY A 549 -10.57 3.22 2.85
CA GLY A 549 -10.26 4.17 3.93
C GLY A 549 -9.99 5.60 3.47
N HIS A 550 -10.69 6.09 2.43
CA HIS A 550 -10.60 7.48 1.96
C HIS A 550 -11.92 8.25 2.15
N ALA A 551 -12.76 7.86 3.11
CA ALA A 551 -14.11 8.40 3.23
C ALA A 551 -14.11 9.93 3.43
N ARG A 552 -13.14 10.47 4.17
CA ARG A 552 -12.95 11.92 4.36
C ARG A 552 -12.61 12.68 3.07
N GLU A 553 -11.69 12.14 2.26
CA GLU A 553 -11.36 12.74 0.96
C GLU A 553 -12.57 12.66 0.02
N GLY A 554 -13.18 11.48 -0.08
CA GLY A 554 -14.34 11.26 -0.92
C GLY A 554 -15.49 12.19 -0.57
N ARG A 555 -15.74 12.42 0.72
CA ARG A 555 -16.72 13.39 1.21
C ARG A 555 -16.40 14.79 0.70
N ARG A 556 -15.18 15.30 0.95
CA ARG A 556 -14.79 16.66 0.53
C ARG A 556 -14.91 16.85 -0.98
N ARG A 557 -14.48 15.88 -1.77
CA ARG A 557 -14.51 15.96 -3.24
C ARG A 557 -15.93 15.90 -3.79
N ILE A 558 -16.81 15.06 -3.24
CA ILE A 558 -18.22 15.04 -3.62
C ILE A 558 -18.92 16.35 -3.20
N GLU A 559 -18.62 16.89 -2.02
CA GLU A 559 -19.16 18.18 -1.56
C GLU A 559 -18.71 19.34 -2.45
N ALA A 560 -17.44 19.38 -2.84
CA ALA A 560 -16.92 20.39 -3.79
C ALA A 560 -17.62 20.29 -5.15
N ALA A 561 -17.76 19.07 -5.68
CA ALA A 561 -18.47 18.83 -6.94
C ALA A 561 -19.96 19.22 -6.85
N LEU A 562 -20.64 18.94 -5.71
CA LEU A 562 -22.02 19.35 -5.44
C LEU A 562 -22.17 20.87 -5.30
N ALA A 563 -21.19 21.55 -4.70
CA ALA A 563 -21.21 23.01 -4.58
C ALA A 563 -21.08 23.71 -5.94
N ALA A 564 -20.38 23.09 -6.89
CA ALA A 564 -20.28 23.56 -8.27
C ALA A 564 -21.50 23.19 -9.14
N SER A 565 -22.50 22.46 -8.62
CA SER A 565 -23.48 21.70 -9.41
C SER A 565 -24.84 22.36 -9.66
N GLU A 566 -24.95 23.69 -9.74
CA GLU A 566 -26.26 24.32 -10.00
C GLU A 566 -26.91 23.80 -11.30
N ASP A 567 -26.10 23.45 -12.32
CA ASP A 567 -26.55 22.97 -13.63
C ASP A 567 -26.51 21.44 -13.83
N ALA A 568 -26.05 20.66 -12.84
CA ALA A 568 -25.96 19.21 -13.00
C ALA A 568 -27.34 18.51 -12.97
N PRO A 569 -27.53 17.38 -13.69
CA PRO A 569 -28.76 16.61 -13.68
C PRO A 569 -29.20 16.25 -12.26
N ALA A 570 -30.49 16.42 -11.98
CA ALA A 570 -31.07 16.21 -10.66
C ALA A 570 -30.85 14.77 -10.15
N GLU A 571 -30.88 13.78 -11.05
CA GLU A 571 -30.62 12.38 -10.74
C GLU A 571 -29.19 12.16 -10.25
N LEU A 572 -28.22 12.85 -10.86
CA LEU A 572 -26.81 12.74 -10.48
C LEU A 572 -26.54 13.44 -9.15
N ARG A 573 -27.17 14.60 -8.93
CA ARG A 573 -27.14 15.30 -7.64
C ARG A 573 -27.75 14.44 -6.53
N LEU A 574 -28.85 13.74 -6.80
CA LEU A 574 -29.47 12.81 -5.87
C LEU A 574 -28.54 11.66 -5.49
N GLN A 575 -27.87 11.05 -6.47
CA GLN A 575 -26.87 9.99 -6.22
C GLN A 575 -25.70 10.51 -5.35
N ALA A 576 -25.20 11.70 -5.65
CA ALA A 576 -24.12 12.34 -4.90
C ALA A 576 -24.53 12.69 -3.46
N LEU A 577 -25.72 13.27 -3.26
CA LEU A 577 -26.27 13.55 -1.92
C LEU A 577 -26.45 12.28 -1.09
N THR A 578 -26.93 11.21 -1.72
CA THR A 578 -27.07 9.89 -1.06
C THR A 578 -25.70 9.33 -0.69
N ARG A 579 -24.72 9.41 -1.60
CA ARG A 579 -23.36 8.90 -1.36
C ARG A 579 -22.62 9.66 -0.27
N VAL A 580 -22.66 11.00 -0.30
CA VAL A 580 -21.99 11.83 0.70
C VAL A 580 -22.63 11.68 2.09
N ALA A 581 -23.94 11.43 2.17
CA ALA A 581 -24.60 11.08 3.42
C ALA A 581 -24.05 9.79 4.03
N GLY A 582 -23.89 8.74 3.21
CA GLY A 582 -23.27 7.48 3.62
C GLY A 582 -21.81 7.64 4.06
N LEU A 583 -21.02 8.45 3.35
CA LEU A 583 -19.62 8.75 3.75
C LEU A 583 -19.57 9.58 5.04
N ALA A 584 -20.50 10.51 5.26
CA ALA A 584 -20.58 11.29 6.49
C ALA A 584 -20.86 10.40 7.71
N ARG A 585 -21.66 9.34 7.56
CA ARG A 585 -21.88 8.32 8.60
C ARG A 585 -20.57 7.62 8.99
N VAL A 586 -19.79 7.17 8.01
CA VAL A 586 -18.53 6.44 8.23
C VAL A 586 -17.56 7.25 9.11
N VAL A 587 -17.39 8.52 8.75
CA VAL A 587 -16.50 9.46 9.44
C VAL A 587 -17.12 10.06 10.73
N GLY A 588 -18.27 9.55 11.18
CA GLY A 588 -18.93 9.95 12.43
C GLY A 588 -19.63 11.32 12.43
N ASP A 589 -19.84 11.95 11.27
CA ASP A 589 -20.49 13.27 11.15
C ASP A 589 -21.99 13.13 10.88
N ALA A 590 -22.73 12.76 11.93
CA ALA A 590 -24.17 12.53 11.85
C ALA A 590 -24.95 13.77 11.40
N GLU A 591 -24.49 14.98 11.74
CA GLU A 591 -25.16 16.22 11.35
C GLU A 591 -25.04 16.46 9.83
N ALA A 592 -23.84 16.30 9.27
CA ALA A 592 -23.65 16.36 7.82
C ALA A 592 -24.46 15.26 7.11
N GLY A 593 -24.46 14.03 7.64
CA GLY A 593 -25.27 12.93 7.13
C GLY A 593 -26.75 13.29 7.05
N GLN A 594 -27.31 13.89 8.11
CA GLN A 594 -28.71 14.31 8.13
C GLN A 594 -29.02 15.40 7.13
N ARG A 595 -28.13 16.41 6.99
CA ARG A 595 -28.33 17.50 6.01
C ARG A 595 -28.39 16.95 4.59
N HIS A 596 -27.41 16.13 4.21
CA HIS A 596 -27.30 15.57 2.87
C HIS A 596 -28.42 14.57 2.55
N ALA A 597 -28.73 13.66 3.48
CA ALA A 597 -29.83 12.71 3.31
C ALA A 597 -31.20 13.40 3.24
N SER A 598 -31.43 14.46 4.03
CA SER A 598 -32.67 15.24 3.96
C SER A 598 -32.82 15.93 2.60
N ALA A 599 -31.74 16.48 2.06
CA ALA A 599 -31.74 17.05 0.71
C ALA A 599 -32.01 15.99 -0.37
N ALA A 600 -31.44 14.79 -0.23
CA ALA A 600 -31.73 13.66 -1.11
C ALA A 600 -33.21 13.25 -1.07
N VAL A 601 -33.83 13.17 0.11
CA VAL A 601 -35.26 12.84 0.25
C VAL A 601 -36.16 13.86 -0.46
N VAL A 602 -35.85 15.16 -0.33
CA VAL A 602 -36.59 16.23 -1.02
C VAL A 602 -36.47 16.05 -2.53
N LEU A 603 -35.25 15.90 -3.03
CA LEU A 603 -34.99 15.79 -4.47
C LEU A 603 -35.59 14.51 -5.08
N ALA A 604 -35.53 13.37 -4.37
CA ALA A 604 -36.16 12.14 -4.83
C ALA A 604 -37.69 12.26 -4.95
N ARG A 605 -38.34 12.97 -4.02
CA ARG A 605 -39.78 13.28 -4.09
C ARG A 605 -40.12 14.18 -5.26
N GLU A 606 -39.28 15.19 -5.54
CA GLU A 606 -39.47 16.09 -6.68
C GLU A 606 -39.34 15.36 -8.02
N LEU A 607 -38.43 14.39 -8.11
CA LEU A 607 -38.23 13.55 -9.29
C LEU A 607 -39.28 12.45 -9.44
N GLY A 608 -40.01 12.11 -8.37
CA GLY A 608 -40.94 10.98 -8.36
C GLY A 608 -40.23 9.63 -8.53
N ASP A 609 -38.97 9.55 -8.10
CA ASP A 609 -38.18 8.32 -8.13
C ASP A 609 -38.34 7.59 -6.78
N ASP A 610 -39.28 6.63 -6.75
CA ASP A 610 -39.58 5.85 -5.55
C ASP A 610 -38.38 5.00 -5.09
N ALA A 611 -37.56 4.49 -6.01
CA ALA A 611 -36.38 3.71 -5.68
C ALA A 611 -35.33 4.57 -4.98
N ALA A 612 -35.05 5.75 -5.54
CA ALA A 612 -34.12 6.69 -4.94
C ALA A 612 -34.66 7.31 -3.65
N LEU A 613 -35.97 7.52 -3.54
CA LEU A 613 -36.62 7.98 -2.31
C LEU A 613 -36.46 6.96 -1.18
N ALA A 614 -36.67 5.67 -1.47
CA ALA A 614 -36.44 4.62 -0.49
C ALA A 614 -34.97 4.58 -0.04
N ALA A 615 -34.02 4.72 -0.96
CA ALA A 615 -32.59 4.77 -0.63
C ALA A 615 -32.24 6.00 0.23
N ALA A 616 -32.74 7.19 -0.12
CA ALA A 616 -32.49 8.42 0.62
C ALA A 616 -33.11 8.39 2.03
N LEU A 617 -34.31 7.82 2.19
CA LEU A 617 -34.94 7.61 3.50
C LEU A 617 -34.14 6.63 4.37
N ARG A 618 -33.54 5.60 3.76
CA ARG A 618 -32.65 4.66 4.46
C ARG A 618 -31.41 5.38 4.98
N GLU A 619 -30.72 6.16 4.15
CA GLU A 619 -29.55 6.95 4.59
C GLU A 619 -29.93 8.00 5.66
N LEU A 620 -31.12 8.59 5.56
CA LEU A 620 -31.62 9.50 6.59
C LEU A 620 -31.88 8.77 7.92
N GLY A 621 -32.42 7.55 7.85
CA GLY A 621 -32.55 6.67 9.01
C GLY A 621 -31.19 6.43 9.67
N ASP A 622 -30.18 6.06 8.88
CA ASP A 622 -28.81 5.80 9.38
C ASP A 622 -28.20 7.04 10.05
N ALA A 623 -28.39 8.23 9.47
CA ALA A 623 -27.91 9.47 10.04
C ALA A 623 -28.63 9.86 11.35
N VAL A 624 -29.91 9.49 11.50
CA VAL A 624 -30.70 9.71 12.72
C VAL A 624 -30.32 8.72 13.83
N VAL A 625 -29.95 7.48 13.48
CA VAL A 625 -29.37 6.50 14.43
C VAL A 625 -28.13 7.09 15.11
N GLY A 626 -27.25 7.77 14.36
CA GLY A 626 -26.07 8.45 14.93
C GLY A 626 -26.42 9.50 15.99
N THR A 627 -27.59 10.14 15.89
CA THR A 627 -28.10 11.09 16.91
C THR A 627 -28.94 10.44 18.01
N HIS A 628 -29.00 9.10 18.07
CA HIS A 628 -29.69 8.30 19.08
C HIS A 628 -31.23 8.44 19.10
N ASP A 629 -31.85 8.95 18.01
CA ASP A 629 -33.31 9.04 17.87
C ASP A 629 -33.86 7.80 17.15
N TYR A 630 -33.85 6.67 17.87
CA TYR A 630 -34.19 5.35 17.32
C TYR A 630 -35.66 5.24 16.89
N GLU A 631 -36.58 5.92 17.59
CA GLU A 631 -38.00 5.94 17.22
C GLU A 631 -38.20 6.53 15.82
N ARG A 632 -37.53 7.66 15.54
CA ARG A 632 -37.58 8.28 14.22
C ARG A 632 -36.88 7.44 13.17
N ALA A 633 -35.76 6.79 13.50
CA ALA A 633 -35.09 5.88 12.58
C ALA A 633 -35.98 4.69 12.16
N PHE A 634 -36.71 4.07 13.09
CA PHE A 634 -37.69 3.04 12.77
C PHE A 634 -38.74 3.52 11.77
N VAL A 635 -39.34 4.70 12.02
CA VAL A 635 -40.34 5.28 11.10
C VAL A 635 -39.77 5.49 9.70
N LEU A 636 -38.55 6.01 9.60
CA LEU A 636 -37.87 6.25 8.32
C LEU A 636 -37.57 4.96 7.56
N TYR A 637 -37.08 3.92 8.25
CA TYR A 637 -36.84 2.63 7.62
C TYR A 637 -38.13 1.90 7.24
N GLU A 638 -39.20 2.01 8.03
CA GLU A 638 -40.51 1.44 7.68
C GLU A 638 -41.12 2.13 6.46
N GLU A 639 -41.00 3.46 6.35
CA GLU A 639 -41.40 4.22 5.16
C GLU A 639 -40.55 3.79 3.94
N SER A 640 -39.23 3.76 4.08
CA SER A 640 -38.29 3.26 3.05
C SER A 640 -38.64 1.86 2.58
N LEU A 641 -38.92 0.94 3.52
CA LEU A 641 -39.26 -0.45 3.25
C LEU A 641 -40.58 -0.58 2.47
N ALA A 642 -41.59 0.21 2.85
CA ALA A 642 -42.87 0.23 2.16
C ALA A 642 -42.74 0.73 0.72
N ILE A 643 -41.97 1.80 0.51
CA ILE A 643 -41.72 2.40 -0.81
C ILE A 643 -40.89 1.44 -1.68
N ALA A 644 -39.76 0.92 -1.19
CA ALA A 644 -38.92 -0.03 -1.91
C ALA A 644 -39.71 -1.27 -2.35
N ARG A 645 -40.57 -1.80 -1.46
CA ARG A 645 -41.43 -2.95 -1.78
C ARG A 645 -42.43 -2.63 -2.88
N ALA A 646 -43.02 -1.43 -2.88
CA ALA A 646 -43.96 -1.00 -3.91
C ALA A 646 -43.27 -0.79 -5.27
N ALA A 647 -42.02 -0.30 -5.25
CA ALA A 647 -41.17 -0.10 -6.42
C ALA A 647 -40.58 -1.42 -6.99
N GLY A 648 -40.68 -2.53 -6.26
CA GLY A 648 -40.08 -3.82 -6.66
C GLY A 648 -38.57 -3.90 -6.41
N GLU A 649 -38.04 -2.97 -5.61
CA GLU A 649 -36.63 -2.91 -5.24
C GLU A 649 -36.28 -3.92 -4.14
N SER A 650 -34.98 -4.25 -4.05
CA SER A 650 -34.49 -5.10 -2.97
C SER A 650 -34.69 -4.43 -1.62
N THR A 651 -35.33 -5.14 -0.70
CA THR A 651 -35.61 -4.64 0.66
C THR A 651 -34.61 -5.16 1.69
N ALA A 652 -33.67 -6.02 1.28
CA ALA A 652 -32.75 -6.71 2.18
C ALA A 652 -31.87 -5.72 2.99
N ALA A 653 -31.37 -4.66 2.35
CA ALA A 653 -30.56 -3.64 3.02
C ALA A 653 -31.38 -2.86 4.08
N THR A 654 -32.58 -2.38 3.72
CA THR A 654 -33.44 -1.67 4.68
C THR A 654 -33.85 -2.55 5.86
N VAL A 655 -34.13 -3.84 5.64
CA VAL A 655 -34.44 -4.79 6.72
C VAL A 655 -33.20 -5.08 7.58
N THR A 656 -32.00 -5.03 7.01
CA THR A 656 -30.74 -5.12 7.77
C THR A 656 -30.61 -3.92 8.71
N ASN A 657 -30.82 -2.69 8.21
CA ASN A 657 -30.75 -1.49 9.04
C ASN A 657 -31.86 -1.45 10.12
N LEU A 658 -33.03 -2.05 9.86
CA LEU A 658 -34.07 -2.28 10.88
C LEU A 658 -33.59 -3.22 12.00
N ALA A 659 -32.78 -4.24 11.67
CA ALA A 659 -32.15 -5.09 12.67
C ALA A 659 -31.10 -4.32 13.48
N ASP A 660 -30.28 -3.49 12.82
CA ASP A 660 -29.25 -2.66 13.47
C ASP A 660 -29.86 -1.65 14.46
N VAL A 661 -30.92 -0.94 14.04
CA VAL A 661 -31.59 0.00 14.95
C VAL A 661 -32.35 -0.72 16.06
N ALA A 662 -32.89 -1.92 15.83
CA ALA A 662 -33.48 -2.72 16.89
C ALA A 662 -32.43 -3.18 17.92
N LEU A 663 -31.22 -3.57 17.49
CA LEU A 663 -30.10 -3.79 18.39
C LEU A 663 -29.76 -2.53 19.17
N ALA A 664 -29.68 -1.39 18.48
CA ALA A 664 -29.39 -0.11 19.09
C ALA A 664 -30.47 0.31 20.12
N ALA A 665 -31.74 0.03 19.86
CA ALA A 665 -32.83 0.33 20.77
C ALA A 665 -32.92 -0.66 21.95
N GLY A 666 -32.17 -1.77 21.92
CA GLY A 666 -32.26 -2.86 22.90
C GLY A 666 -33.46 -3.78 22.67
N GLU A 667 -34.08 -3.75 21.49
CA GLU A 667 -35.19 -4.61 21.08
C GLU A 667 -34.67 -5.93 20.48
N LEU A 668 -33.99 -6.73 21.30
CA LEU A 668 -33.15 -7.85 20.88
C LEU A 668 -33.91 -8.92 20.10
N GLU A 669 -35.13 -9.27 20.50
CA GLU A 669 -35.97 -10.24 19.77
C GLU A 669 -36.40 -9.71 18.38
N ARG A 670 -36.68 -8.41 18.27
CA ARG A 670 -37.00 -7.78 16.97
C ARG A 670 -35.78 -7.76 16.07
N ALA A 671 -34.59 -7.50 16.62
CA ALA A 671 -33.34 -7.56 15.88
C ALA A 671 -33.07 -8.94 15.27
N ILE A 672 -33.29 -10.02 16.03
CA ILE A 672 -33.16 -11.40 15.54
C ILE A 672 -34.14 -11.67 14.39
N GLU A 673 -35.40 -11.25 14.56
CA GLU A 673 -36.43 -11.48 13.56
C GLU A 673 -36.17 -10.69 12.26
N TYR A 674 -35.77 -9.42 12.36
CA TYR A 674 -35.37 -8.64 11.19
C TYR A 674 -34.12 -9.21 10.52
N SER A 675 -33.11 -9.64 11.28
CA SER A 675 -31.91 -10.27 10.73
C SER A 675 -32.23 -11.54 9.93
N ARG A 676 -33.18 -12.35 10.41
CA ARG A 676 -33.68 -13.54 9.70
C ARG A 676 -34.38 -13.14 8.40
N GLN A 677 -35.26 -12.15 8.44
CA GLN A 677 -35.98 -11.65 7.26
C GLN A 677 -35.01 -11.08 6.22
N ALA A 678 -34.02 -10.29 6.63
CA ALA A 678 -33.00 -9.74 5.73
C ALA A 678 -32.23 -10.86 5.00
N ALA A 679 -31.83 -11.91 5.73
CA ALA A 679 -31.13 -13.06 5.16
C ALA A 679 -31.98 -13.85 4.14
N GLU A 680 -33.29 -13.94 4.36
CA GLU A 680 -34.24 -14.57 3.42
C GLU A 680 -34.47 -13.73 2.15
N LEU A 681 -34.38 -12.40 2.27
CA LEU A 681 -34.52 -11.45 1.16
C LEU A 681 -33.22 -11.25 0.37
N ALA A 682 -32.08 -11.64 0.94
CA ALA A 682 -30.75 -11.45 0.37
C ALA A 682 -30.55 -12.23 -0.94
N SER A 683 -30.30 -11.51 -2.04
CA SER A 683 -30.09 -12.09 -3.37
C SER A 683 -29.02 -11.30 -4.17
N GLY A 684 -28.46 -11.92 -5.21
CA GLY A 684 -27.41 -11.31 -6.05
C GLY A 684 -26.04 -11.19 -5.36
N HIS A 685 -25.22 -10.25 -5.84
CA HIS A 685 -23.82 -10.07 -5.41
C HIS A 685 -23.66 -9.60 -3.95
N SER A 686 -24.67 -8.95 -3.36
CA SER A 686 -24.64 -8.49 -1.96
C SER A 686 -25.17 -9.53 -0.96
N ALA A 687 -25.67 -10.67 -1.45
CA ALA A 687 -26.39 -11.62 -0.62
C ALA A 687 -25.54 -12.22 0.50
N GLU A 688 -24.27 -12.44 0.21
CA GLU A 688 -23.31 -12.98 1.16
C GLU A 688 -23.00 -11.99 2.29
N THR A 689 -22.76 -10.72 1.94
CA THR A 689 -22.55 -9.63 2.89
C THR A 689 -23.77 -9.43 3.79
N VAL A 690 -24.98 -9.37 3.23
CA VAL A 690 -26.22 -9.19 4.01
C VAL A 690 -26.43 -10.35 4.98
N ARG A 691 -26.17 -11.60 4.56
CA ARG A 691 -26.26 -12.77 5.44
C ARG A 691 -25.22 -12.72 6.56
N ALA A 692 -24.01 -12.25 6.28
CA ALA A 692 -22.98 -12.11 7.30
C ALA A 692 -23.35 -11.04 8.35
N ILE A 693 -23.85 -9.87 7.92
CA ILE A 693 -24.34 -8.82 8.82
C ILE A 693 -25.50 -9.36 9.67
N GLY A 694 -26.50 -10.00 9.05
CA GLY A 694 -27.62 -10.59 9.79
C GLY A 694 -27.20 -11.67 10.79
N ALA A 695 -26.19 -12.47 10.45
CA ALA A 695 -25.64 -13.48 11.36
C ALA A 695 -24.90 -12.83 12.56
N PHE A 696 -24.11 -11.78 12.31
CA PHE A 696 -23.48 -10.98 13.35
C PHE A 696 -24.54 -10.34 14.27
N ASN A 697 -25.53 -9.65 13.70
CA ASN A 697 -26.60 -8.99 14.45
C ASN A 697 -27.38 -9.96 15.33
N THR A 698 -27.73 -11.13 14.78
CA THR A 698 -28.38 -12.20 15.51
C THR A 698 -27.51 -12.69 16.67
N ALA A 699 -26.22 -12.88 16.45
CA ALA A 699 -25.30 -13.29 17.51
C ALA A 699 -25.19 -12.24 18.61
N SER A 700 -25.04 -10.96 18.26
CA SER A 700 -24.99 -9.84 19.20
C SER A 700 -26.26 -9.75 20.05
N ALA A 701 -27.45 -9.90 19.46
CA ALA A 701 -28.70 -9.98 20.21
C ALA A 701 -28.75 -11.18 21.17
N LEU A 702 -28.34 -12.37 20.70
CA LEU A 702 -28.33 -13.58 21.51
C LEU A 702 -27.36 -13.49 22.69
N ILE A 703 -26.19 -12.86 22.53
CA ILE A 703 -25.24 -12.62 23.62
C ILE A 703 -25.90 -11.73 24.68
N GLN A 704 -26.56 -10.65 24.28
CA GLN A 704 -27.23 -9.74 25.22
C GLN A 704 -28.43 -10.38 25.94
N LEU A 705 -29.10 -11.35 25.30
CA LEU A 705 -30.14 -12.18 25.92
C LEU A 705 -29.59 -13.30 26.83
N GLY A 706 -28.27 -13.47 26.93
CA GLY A 706 -27.63 -14.55 27.69
C GLY A 706 -27.73 -15.93 27.02
N ARG A 707 -28.02 -15.98 25.71
CA ARG A 707 -28.16 -17.21 24.90
C ARG A 707 -26.87 -17.51 24.13
N GLU A 708 -25.75 -17.52 24.85
CA GLU A 708 -24.39 -17.59 24.28
C GLU A 708 -24.15 -18.86 23.44
N ALA A 709 -24.67 -20.01 23.88
CA ALA A 709 -24.57 -21.28 23.16
C ALA A 709 -25.22 -21.22 21.76
N GLU A 710 -26.25 -20.39 21.60
CA GLU A 710 -26.85 -20.15 20.29
C GLU A 710 -26.03 -19.14 19.49
N ALA A 711 -25.45 -18.12 20.12
CA ALA A 711 -24.69 -17.06 19.45
C ALA A 711 -23.41 -17.57 18.75
N ARG A 712 -22.62 -18.40 19.44
CA ARG A 712 -21.30 -18.90 18.99
C ARG A 712 -21.28 -19.39 17.52
N PRO A 713 -22.13 -20.35 17.10
CA PRO A 713 -22.12 -20.84 15.71
C PRO A 713 -22.63 -19.83 14.67
N ARG A 714 -23.42 -18.81 15.05
CA ARG A 714 -23.81 -17.74 14.11
C ARG A 714 -22.64 -16.78 13.89
N LEU A 715 -21.98 -16.39 14.98
CA LEU A 715 -20.84 -15.48 14.93
C LEU A 715 -19.63 -16.11 14.21
N GLY A 716 -19.36 -17.40 14.43
CA GLY A 716 -18.30 -18.12 13.71
C GLY A 716 -18.47 -18.06 12.19
N ARG A 717 -19.70 -18.33 11.70
CA ARG A 717 -20.01 -18.25 10.26
C ARG A 717 -19.96 -16.83 9.72
N ALA A 718 -20.39 -15.84 10.50
CA ALA A 718 -20.27 -14.43 10.13
C ALA A 718 -18.80 -14.06 9.96
N LEU A 719 -17.96 -14.34 10.96
CA LEU A 719 -16.52 -14.04 10.96
C LEU A 719 -15.80 -14.69 9.77
N GLU A 720 -16.05 -15.97 9.51
CA GLU A 720 -15.46 -16.68 8.35
C GLU A 720 -15.81 -16.01 7.02
N THR A 721 -17.07 -15.62 6.86
CA THR A 721 -17.56 -15.00 5.64
C THR A 721 -16.93 -13.63 5.43
N VAL A 722 -16.82 -12.82 6.48
CA VAL A 722 -16.36 -11.42 6.35
C VAL A 722 -14.86 -11.31 6.17
N VAL A 723 -14.09 -12.26 6.71
CA VAL A 723 -12.66 -12.40 6.43
C VAL A 723 -12.45 -12.76 4.96
N ARG A 724 -13.19 -13.74 4.42
CA ARG A 724 -13.13 -14.08 2.99
C ARG A 724 -13.50 -12.89 2.09
N LEU A 725 -14.44 -12.07 2.54
CA LEU A 725 -14.88 -10.88 1.84
C LEU A 725 -14.01 -9.66 2.11
N ASP A 726 -12.90 -9.76 2.84
CA ASP A 726 -12.03 -8.62 3.17
C ASP A 726 -12.81 -7.39 3.70
N TYR A 727 -13.87 -7.65 4.48
CA TYR A 727 -14.76 -6.62 5.00
C TYR A 727 -14.34 -6.25 6.43
N LEU A 728 -13.23 -5.52 6.52
CA LEU A 728 -12.52 -5.23 7.77
C LEU A 728 -13.39 -4.57 8.86
N GLU A 729 -14.34 -3.70 8.48
CA GLU A 729 -15.33 -3.12 9.41
C GLU A 729 -16.08 -4.21 10.18
N LEU A 730 -16.64 -5.18 9.45
CA LEU A 730 -17.45 -6.23 10.04
C LEU A 730 -16.60 -7.30 10.75
N VAL A 731 -15.33 -7.46 10.36
CA VAL A 731 -14.34 -8.24 11.13
C VAL A 731 -14.18 -7.62 12.52
N GLY A 732 -13.94 -6.31 12.60
CA GLY A 732 -13.81 -5.60 13.88
C GLY A 732 -15.03 -5.79 14.78
N TRP A 733 -16.24 -5.67 14.23
CA TRP A 733 -17.47 -5.92 14.99
C TRP A 733 -17.58 -7.35 15.49
N CYS A 734 -17.24 -8.33 14.66
CA CYS A 734 -17.23 -9.73 15.06
C CYS A 734 -16.21 -10.03 16.17
N LEU A 735 -15.06 -9.36 16.17
CA LEU A 735 -14.06 -9.46 17.24
C LEU A 735 -14.59 -8.91 18.57
N VAL A 736 -15.34 -7.79 18.56
CA VAL A 736 -16.04 -7.28 19.76
C VAL A 736 -17.02 -8.33 20.31
N ALA A 737 -17.81 -8.94 19.43
CA ALA A 737 -18.77 -9.96 19.84
C ALA A 737 -18.10 -11.26 20.34
N ALA A 738 -16.95 -11.64 19.77
CA ALA A 738 -16.18 -12.79 20.23
C ALA A 738 -15.58 -12.53 21.63
N ALA A 739 -15.08 -11.30 21.88
CA ALA A 739 -14.60 -10.90 23.20
C ALA A 739 -15.70 -11.01 24.27
N ALA A 740 -16.95 -10.69 23.91
CA ALA A 740 -18.09 -10.80 24.82
C ALA A 740 -18.46 -12.25 25.20
N LEU A 741 -18.05 -13.23 24.39
CA LEU A 741 -18.27 -14.67 24.59
C LEU A 741 -17.11 -15.38 25.30
N ALA A 742 -16.02 -14.67 25.59
CA ALA A 742 -14.89 -15.24 26.30
C ALA A 742 -15.25 -15.60 27.74
N GLU A 743 -14.75 -16.74 28.21
CA GLU A 743 -14.94 -17.18 29.59
C GLU A 743 -14.24 -16.23 30.58
N PRO A 744 -14.71 -16.10 31.83
CA PRO A 744 -14.07 -15.23 32.82
C PRO A 744 -12.57 -15.51 33.04
N SER A 745 -12.14 -16.77 32.86
CA SER A 745 -10.72 -17.17 32.93
C SER A 745 -9.86 -16.60 31.80
N ASP A 746 -10.47 -16.18 30.70
CA ASP A 746 -9.81 -15.70 29.48
C ASP A 746 -9.94 -14.19 29.31
N SER A 747 -10.11 -13.45 30.40
CA SER A 747 -10.34 -12.00 30.36
C SER A 747 -9.20 -11.22 29.67
N GLY A 748 -7.97 -11.73 29.70
CA GLY A 748 -6.85 -11.16 28.93
C GLY A 748 -7.00 -11.36 27.42
N ALA A 749 -7.47 -12.53 26.98
CA ALA A 749 -7.72 -12.80 25.56
C ALA A 749 -8.94 -12.01 25.03
N ALA A 750 -9.97 -11.83 25.85
CA ALA A 750 -11.07 -10.92 25.53
C ALA A 750 -10.59 -9.47 25.36
N ALA A 751 -9.67 -9.01 26.21
CA ALA A 751 -9.06 -7.69 26.08
C ALA A 751 -8.19 -7.59 24.80
N LEU A 752 -7.42 -8.62 24.45
CA LEU A 752 -6.70 -8.69 23.17
C LEU A 752 -7.65 -8.55 21.98
N LEU A 753 -8.79 -9.28 22.00
CA LEU A 753 -9.79 -9.22 20.94
C LEU A 753 -10.45 -7.83 20.82
N LEU A 754 -10.71 -7.15 21.93
CA LEU A 754 -11.20 -5.76 21.91
C LEU A 754 -10.17 -4.79 21.33
N GLY A 755 -8.89 -4.94 21.69
CA GLY A 755 -7.82 -4.12 21.12
C GLY A 755 -7.65 -4.35 19.62
N ALA A 756 -7.71 -5.61 19.18
CA ALA A 756 -7.63 -5.97 17.77
C ALA A 756 -8.84 -5.46 16.98
N ALA A 757 -10.03 -5.51 17.58
CA ALA A 757 -11.23 -4.91 16.99
C ALA A 757 -11.04 -3.41 16.75
N ASP A 758 -10.52 -2.68 17.74
CA ASP A 758 -10.26 -1.24 17.61
C ASP A 758 -9.28 -0.96 16.45
N SER A 759 -8.17 -1.70 16.38
CA SER A 759 -7.19 -1.54 15.31
C SER A 759 -7.78 -1.84 13.93
N ALA A 760 -8.57 -2.90 13.80
CA ALA A 760 -9.22 -3.27 12.55
C ALA A 760 -10.21 -2.21 12.05
N LEU A 761 -10.94 -1.56 12.96
CA LEU A 761 -11.91 -0.50 12.63
C LEU A 761 -11.22 0.83 12.29
N GLU A 762 -10.17 1.18 13.02
CA GLU A 762 -9.36 2.37 12.76
C GLU A 762 -8.63 2.31 11.41
N ALA A 763 -8.20 1.12 11.00
CA ALA A 763 -7.54 0.90 9.71
C ALA A 763 -8.42 1.29 8.51
N VAL A 764 -9.75 1.22 8.64
CA VAL A 764 -10.69 1.53 7.55
C VAL A 764 -11.46 2.85 7.72
N ASP A 765 -11.01 3.75 8.60
CA ASP A 765 -11.69 5.06 8.82
C ASP A 765 -13.16 4.88 9.26
N VAL A 766 -13.48 3.78 9.97
CA VAL A 766 -14.85 3.49 10.42
C VAL A 766 -14.98 3.68 11.92
N THR A 767 -15.93 4.53 12.29
CA THR A 767 -16.40 4.63 13.68
C THR A 767 -17.44 3.55 13.99
N LEU A 768 -17.34 2.93 15.18
CA LEU A 768 -18.38 2.00 15.65
C LEU A 768 -19.74 2.69 15.68
N GLY A 769 -20.79 2.00 15.20
CA GLY A 769 -22.16 2.46 15.35
C GLY A 769 -22.61 2.48 16.82
N PRO A 770 -23.72 3.18 17.16
CA PRO A 770 -24.19 3.28 18.55
C PRO A 770 -24.52 1.94 19.22
N ALA A 771 -24.92 0.91 18.46
CA ALA A 771 -25.17 -0.43 18.99
C ALA A 771 -23.85 -1.11 19.37
N GLU A 772 -22.88 -1.09 18.47
CA GLU A 772 -21.58 -1.72 18.63
C GLU A 772 -20.75 -1.00 19.70
N GLN A 773 -20.80 0.34 19.77
CA GLN A 773 -20.17 1.11 20.84
C GLN A 773 -20.69 0.69 22.20
N ARG A 774 -22.02 0.64 22.40
CA ARG A 774 -22.61 0.17 23.66
C ARG A 774 -22.23 -1.28 23.95
N PHE A 775 -22.23 -2.14 22.93
CA PHE A 775 -21.89 -3.54 23.12
C PHE A 775 -20.43 -3.73 23.52
N ARG A 776 -19.52 -2.96 22.91
CA ARG A 776 -18.11 -2.86 23.31
C ARG A 776 -17.96 -2.33 24.73
N GLU A 777 -18.64 -1.24 25.08
CA GLU A 777 -18.60 -0.66 26.43
C GLU A 777 -19.11 -1.63 27.51
N LEU A 778 -20.19 -2.35 27.23
CA LEU A 778 -20.72 -3.40 28.13
C LEU A 778 -19.69 -4.51 28.34
N THR A 779 -18.99 -4.92 27.27
CA THR A 779 -17.94 -5.94 27.34
C THR A 779 -16.74 -5.43 28.12
N LEU A 780 -16.27 -4.22 27.82
CA LEU A 780 -15.16 -3.58 28.52
C LEU A 780 -15.45 -3.36 30.01
N SER A 781 -16.68 -2.97 30.36
CA SER A 781 -17.13 -2.83 31.74
C SER A 781 -17.03 -4.15 32.52
N LYS A 782 -17.49 -5.26 31.92
CA LYS A 782 -17.33 -6.60 32.51
C LYS A 782 -15.86 -6.99 32.70
N LEU A 783 -14.97 -6.59 31.79
CA LEU A 783 -13.55 -6.86 31.91
C LEU A 783 -12.89 -6.02 33.02
N ARG A 784 -13.31 -4.75 33.19
CA ARG A 784 -12.86 -3.89 34.30
C ARG A 784 -13.20 -4.47 35.67
N ASP A 785 -14.34 -5.16 35.79
CA ASP A 785 -14.73 -5.84 37.03
C ASP A 785 -13.92 -7.11 37.32
N ARG A 786 -13.30 -7.71 36.30
CA ARG A 786 -12.64 -9.04 36.36
C ARG A 786 -11.11 -8.96 36.32
N CYS A 787 -10.54 -7.91 35.75
CA CYS A 787 -9.11 -7.73 35.54
C CYS A 787 -8.53 -6.64 36.45
N ASN A 788 -7.22 -6.76 36.74
CA ASN A 788 -6.45 -5.63 37.24
C ASN A 788 -6.38 -4.54 36.14
N PRO A 789 -6.61 -3.25 36.45
CA PRO A 789 -6.54 -2.17 35.47
C PRO A 789 -5.27 -2.16 34.60
N GLY A 790 -4.10 -2.42 35.19
CA GLY A 790 -2.84 -2.43 34.43
C GLY A 790 -2.73 -3.58 33.43
N ASP A 791 -3.19 -4.78 33.82
CA ASP A 791 -3.17 -5.96 32.95
C ASP A 791 -4.21 -5.85 31.82
N LEU A 792 -5.34 -5.18 32.11
CA LEU A 792 -6.38 -4.88 31.12
C LEU A 792 -5.90 -3.87 30.08
N GLU A 793 -5.30 -2.76 30.51
CA GLU A 793 -4.72 -1.76 29.61
C GLU A 793 -3.63 -2.36 28.73
N GLU A 794 -2.74 -3.17 29.31
CA GLU A 794 -1.68 -3.85 28.57
C GLU A 794 -2.25 -4.86 27.56
N SER A 795 -3.27 -5.64 27.94
CA SER A 795 -3.90 -6.59 27.01
C SER A 795 -4.66 -5.90 25.88
N LEU A 796 -5.30 -4.75 26.14
CA LEU A 796 -5.91 -3.93 25.08
C LEU A 796 -4.83 -3.39 24.13
N ARG A 797 -3.71 -2.90 24.66
CA ARG A 797 -2.58 -2.40 23.88
C ARG A 797 -1.97 -3.49 22.99
N LEU A 798 -1.64 -4.64 23.57
CA LEU A 798 -1.15 -5.81 22.84
C LEU A 798 -2.17 -6.30 21.80
N GLY A 799 -3.47 -6.16 22.08
CA GLY A 799 -4.53 -6.49 21.15
C GLY A 799 -4.49 -5.61 19.90
N ARG A 800 -4.20 -4.31 20.06
CA ARG A 800 -4.08 -3.38 18.93
C ARG A 800 -2.88 -3.70 18.02
N GLU A 801 -1.83 -4.32 18.57
CA GLU A 801 -0.68 -4.80 17.81
C GLU A 801 -0.91 -6.19 17.19
N LEU A 802 -2.02 -6.87 17.52
CA LEU A 802 -2.30 -8.22 17.05
C LEU A 802 -2.75 -8.18 15.59
N PRO A 803 -2.05 -8.86 14.65
CA PRO A 803 -2.49 -8.95 13.26
C PRO A 803 -3.92 -9.46 13.17
N THR A 804 -4.70 -8.92 12.22
CA THR A 804 -6.12 -9.27 12.06
C THR A 804 -6.34 -10.77 11.95
N ASP A 805 -5.47 -11.50 11.23
CA ASP A 805 -5.55 -12.96 11.10
C ASP A 805 -5.33 -13.70 12.42
N ASP A 806 -4.43 -13.21 13.27
CA ASP A 806 -4.18 -13.76 14.60
C ASP A 806 -5.35 -13.47 15.53
N ALA A 807 -5.94 -12.28 15.44
CA ALA A 807 -7.15 -11.91 16.18
C ALA A 807 -8.36 -12.77 15.75
N VAL A 808 -8.53 -13.02 14.46
CA VAL A 808 -9.55 -13.93 13.90
C VAL A 808 -9.34 -15.34 14.44
N SER A 809 -8.08 -15.81 14.44
CA SER A 809 -7.72 -17.15 14.95
C SER A 809 -7.97 -17.27 16.45
N LEU A 810 -7.67 -16.22 17.22
CA LEU A 810 -7.98 -16.14 18.64
C LEU A 810 -9.50 -16.14 18.88
N ALA A 811 -10.26 -15.38 18.09
CA ALA A 811 -11.71 -15.32 18.18
C ALA A 811 -12.35 -16.68 17.95
N ARG A 812 -11.90 -17.44 16.93
CA ARG A 812 -12.43 -18.78 16.60
C ARG A 812 -12.43 -19.76 17.77
N LYS A 813 -11.44 -19.69 18.67
CA LYS A 813 -11.38 -20.52 19.88
C LYS A 813 -12.61 -20.38 20.79
N TYR A 814 -13.33 -19.27 20.69
CA TYR A 814 -14.53 -18.98 21.46
C TYR A 814 -15.82 -19.20 20.65
N LEU A 815 -15.72 -19.53 19.37
CA LEU A 815 -16.88 -19.67 18.47
C LEU A 815 -17.17 -21.13 18.11
N ASP A 816 -16.16 -22.00 18.24
CA ASP A 816 -16.25 -23.47 18.17
C ASP A 816 -16.70 -24.09 19.51
#